data_AF-A0AA97KUX9-F1
#
_entry.id   AF-A0AA97KUX9-F1
#
_cell.length_a   1.000
_cell.length_b   1.000
_cell.length_c   1.000
_cell.angle_alpha   90.00
_cell.angle_beta   90.00
_cell.angle_gamma   90.00
#
_symmetry.space_group_name_H-M   'P 1'
#
loop_
_entity.id
_entity.type
_entity.pdbx_description
1 polymer ?
#
loop_
_entity_poly.entity_id
_entity_poly.type
_entity_poly.pdbx_seq_one_letter_code
_entity_poly.pdbx_strand_id
1 'polypeptide(L)'
;MVVLYFILLLAFSSFSDAYKNWFTMEGEAFAVKCPFAEDHETVTWHLSKTNKTISTDEKMRIFSSGVYLWFLPTSTNDSGNYICVKHKSDSQTIESVNVTIHPYKEGICYYNEDLYSYTSGIPGSGKIYCPSINKYKTASDVKWYKDCKYINGSRYVIQNSRLYISGANEADNGNYTCQFTYTHGGRKFNVSATRTFEVVEDSSPIPIKVLYPQDNEVIEAEIGSPKNLSCKALLGHRKQDFATIFWNIAGDYDQDMELYMVPNEGYYAEAVLHIKEVRKTDLNINFECVIANDLESRAVNVTLHCIEPCEGHKNTYPITGFITLFVITTILMNCLFKEEEELYIKKLTVEDSGNYTCVVSYLNAGKLYNATNTIQVQVIEEDAEYTKPTIIGPDSEEVEIEIGKEKMINCTAFLGYSNNSPNVSFYWLHNKQWLDNCLAITDSVSPCEMDGYITYNEGAKFFALKQLWIKNFQEEDINSIYTCTLSTAKSTNAQTKTFTLKKVKSSDVSQYTFTTGMIMAILCPLGALVVIILCVVFRVELALTYRDLAAKDETLGDGKIYDAFVSYLKDCIPICGEERVFALDILPKILEEHFGYKLCLFERDISPGGAIVDDVQSFIDGSRRLIIILSKNYVSDKVMFELEAGLHKALVERKIKVILIEYMPISDFNFLPDSLELLSSSHRVKWKGEKSLPLNSRFWKRLRYAMPAKSSSMNALAYFRRLHSR
;
A
#
# COMPACT_ATOMS: atom_id res chain seq x y z
N MET A 1 11.97 9.32 22.77
CA MET A 1 10.87 9.86 21.93
C MET A 1 10.91 9.24 20.54
N VAL A 2 11.95 9.44 19.73
CA VAL A 2 12.08 8.85 18.38
C VAL A 2 12.06 7.32 18.38
N VAL A 3 12.80 6.68 19.30
CA VAL A 3 12.83 5.21 19.42
C VAL A 3 11.48 4.64 19.86
N LEU A 4 10.73 5.37 20.71
CA LEU A 4 9.40 4.96 21.15
C LEU A 4 8.37 5.12 20.01
N TYR A 5 8.53 6.15 19.19
CA TYR A 5 7.73 6.40 17.99
C TYR A 5 7.98 5.33 16.92
N PHE A 6 9.23 4.92 16.72
CA PHE A 6 9.59 3.81 15.83
C PHE A 6 9.08 2.46 16.33
N ILE A 7 9.15 2.17 17.63
CA ILE A 7 8.60 0.92 18.20
C ILE A 7 7.07 0.91 18.12
N LEU A 8 6.40 2.06 18.30
CA LEU A 8 4.96 2.19 18.08
C LEU A 8 4.60 2.01 16.59
N LEU A 9 5.33 2.64 15.67
CA LEU A 9 5.14 2.45 14.22
C LEU A 9 5.34 0.99 13.80
N LEU A 10 6.37 0.32 14.33
CA LEU A 10 6.64 -1.09 14.05
C LEU A 10 5.58 -2.02 14.67
N ALA A 11 5.06 -1.69 15.86
CA ALA A 11 3.95 -2.41 16.48
C ALA A 11 2.60 -2.17 15.76
N PHE A 12 2.41 -1.02 15.10
CA PHE A 12 1.25 -0.74 14.24
C PHE A 12 1.37 -1.37 12.85
N SER A 13 2.58 -1.65 12.35
CA SER A 13 2.78 -2.33 11.06
C SER A 13 2.59 -3.85 11.11
N SER A 14 2.40 -4.45 12.29
CA SER A 14 2.14 -5.89 12.44
C SER A 14 0.89 -6.16 13.27
N PHE A 15 -0.24 -5.57 12.88
CA PHE A 15 -1.63 -6.06 12.99
C PHE A 15 -2.56 -4.89 12.64
N SER A 16 -2.64 -4.58 11.35
CA SER A 16 -3.86 -4.00 10.79
C SER A 16 -4.33 -5.00 9.75
N ASP A 17 -5.21 -5.91 10.15
CA ASP A 17 -6.16 -6.47 9.19
C ASP A 17 -6.92 -5.26 8.63
N ALA A 18 -6.44 -4.71 7.51
CA ALA A 18 -7.09 -3.60 6.86
C ALA A 18 -8.39 -4.13 6.27
N TYR A 19 -9.46 -4.14 7.07
CA TYR A 19 -10.79 -4.48 6.60
C TYR A 19 -11.12 -3.59 5.40
N LYS A 20 -11.42 -4.19 4.24
CA LYS A 20 -12.00 -3.42 3.14
C LYS A 20 -13.45 -3.13 3.50
N ASN A 21 -13.73 -1.88 3.85
CA ASN A 21 -15.06 -1.42 4.21
C ASN A 21 -15.89 -1.12 2.96
N TRP A 22 -17.13 -1.56 2.96
CA TRP A 22 -18.12 -1.34 1.91
C TRP A 22 -19.38 -0.77 2.53
N PHE A 23 -19.93 0.27 1.91
CA PHE A 23 -21.07 1.02 2.42
C PHE A 23 -22.16 1.12 1.34
N THR A 24 -23.42 1.10 1.76
CA THR A 24 -24.59 1.24 0.88
C THR A 24 -25.85 1.59 1.67
N MET A 25 -26.94 1.88 0.97
CA MET A 25 -28.24 2.20 1.53
C MET A 25 -29.14 0.96 1.70
N GLU A 26 -30.01 0.98 2.70
CA GLU A 26 -31.07 -0.01 2.87
C GLU A 26 -32.07 0.00 1.71
N GLY A 27 -32.48 -1.20 1.27
CA GLY A 27 -33.46 -1.38 0.20
C GLY A 27 -32.90 -1.37 -1.22
N GLU A 28 -31.59 -1.15 -1.38
CA GLU A 28 -30.91 -1.12 -2.68
C GLU A 28 -30.30 -2.48 -3.06
N ALA A 29 -29.96 -2.63 -4.34
CA ALA A 29 -29.17 -3.75 -4.82
C ALA A 29 -27.67 -3.47 -4.63
N PHE A 30 -26.98 -4.37 -3.96
CA PHE A 30 -25.57 -4.17 -3.62
C PHE A 30 -24.70 -5.37 -3.97
N ALA A 31 -23.51 -5.10 -4.51
CA ALA A 31 -22.55 -6.12 -4.92
C ALA A 31 -21.16 -5.79 -4.35
N VAL A 32 -20.66 -6.68 -3.52
CA VAL A 32 -19.38 -6.57 -2.82
C VAL A 32 -18.36 -7.48 -3.48
N LYS A 33 -17.24 -6.93 -3.97
CA LYS A 33 -16.16 -7.72 -4.58
C LYS A 33 -15.19 -8.23 -3.51
N CYS A 34 -14.76 -9.48 -3.61
CA CYS A 34 -13.70 -10.01 -2.77
C CYS A 34 -12.39 -9.22 -3.00
N PRO A 35 -11.70 -8.74 -1.95
CA PRO A 35 -10.47 -7.98 -2.08
C PRO A 35 -9.38 -8.74 -2.84
N PHE A 36 -8.73 -8.05 -3.78
CA PHE A 36 -7.62 -8.59 -4.58
C PHE A 36 -7.97 -9.84 -5.40
N ALA A 37 -9.25 -10.17 -5.56
CA ALA A 37 -9.67 -11.30 -6.38
C ALA A 37 -9.73 -10.91 -7.87
N GLU A 38 -9.13 -11.73 -8.72
CA GLU A 38 -9.28 -11.63 -10.18
C GLU A 38 -10.61 -12.22 -10.63
N ASP A 39 -11.19 -11.74 -11.74
CA ASP A 39 -12.56 -12.12 -12.14
C ASP A 39 -12.70 -13.62 -12.50
N HIS A 40 -11.59 -14.33 -12.74
CA HIS A 40 -11.54 -15.77 -13.05
C HIS A 40 -11.31 -16.67 -11.81
N GLU A 41 -11.05 -16.10 -10.64
CA GLU A 41 -10.77 -16.88 -9.43
C GLU A 41 -12.02 -17.49 -8.80
N THR A 42 -11.85 -18.66 -8.19
CA THR A 42 -12.93 -19.32 -7.43
C THR A 42 -12.95 -18.75 -6.01
N VAL A 43 -14.07 -18.14 -5.63
CA VAL A 43 -14.25 -17.52 -4.31
C VAL A 43 -15.43 -18.14 -3.57
N THR A 44 -15.24 -18.42 -2.28
CA THR A 44 -16.32 -18.86 -1.37
C THR A 44 -16.56 -17.81 -0.29
N TRP A 45 -17.81 -17.42 -0.08
CA TRP A 45 -18.19 -16.41 0.92
C TRP A 45 -18.79 -17.05 2.17
N HIS A 46 -18.43 -16.50 3.33
CA HIS A 46 -18.88 -16.94 4.66
C HIS A 46 -19.33 -15.73 5.50
N LEU A 47 -20.32 -15.96 6.37
CA LEU A 47 -20.69 -14.98 7.39
C LEU A 47 -19.71 -15.08 8.57
N SER A 48 -18.97 -14.02 8.90
CA SER A 48 -17.91 -14.07 9.93
C SER A 48 -18.43 -14.55 11.30
N LYS A 49 -19.63 -14.12 11.70
CA LYS A 49 -20.22 -14.44 13.01
C LYS A 49 -20.52 -15.93 13.21
N THR A 50 -20.91 -16.64 12.16
CA THR A 50 -21.38 -18.05 12.24
C THR A 50 -20.51 -19.01 11.45
N ASN A 51 -19.52 -18.49 10.71
CA ASN A 51 -18.73 -19.19 9.70
C ASN A 51 -19.56 -19.98 8.66
N LYS A 52 -20.85 -19.62 8.51
CA LYS A 52 -21.76 -20.32 7.61
C LYS A 52 -21.51 -19.86 6.18
N THR A 53 -21.31 -20.81 5.27
CA THR A 53 -21.18 -20.56 3.84
C THR A 53 -22.44 -19.93 3.28
N ILE A 54 -22.26 -18.89 2.46
CA ILE A 54 -23.34 -18.20 1.75
C ILE A 54 -23.68 -18.99 0.48
N SER A 55 -24.98 -19.15 0.21
CA SER A 55 -25.47 -19.92 -0.93
C SER A 55 -25.06 -19.31 -2.27
N THR A 56 -24.84 -20.13 -3.29
CA THR A 56 -24.67 -19.71 -4.69
C THR A 56 -25.99 -19.67 -5.48
N ASP A 57 -27.12 -20.01 -4.83
CA ASP A 57 -28.44 -19.92 -5.45
C ASP A 57 -28.87 -18.45 -5.59
N GLU A 58 -28.90 -17.95 -6.82
CA GLU A 58 -29.28 -16.56 -7.14
C GLU A 58 -30.74 -16.22 -6.81
N LYS A 59 -31.58 -17.20 -6.43
CA LYS A 59 -32.93 -16.93 -5.91
C LYS A 59 -32.92 -16.43 -4.47
N MET A 60 -31.82 -16.65 -3.74
CA MET A 60 -31.66 -16.18 -2.37
C MET A 60 -31.49 -14.66 -2.35
N ARG A 61 -31.96 -14.01 -1.28
CA ARG A 61 -31.80 -12.56 -1.11
C ARG A 61 -30.33 -12.15 -0.99
N ILE A 62 -29.51 -12.99 -0.34
CA ILE A 62 -28.06 -12.85 -0.25
C ILE A 62 -27.44 -14.11 -0.85
N PHE A 63 -26.60 -13.93 -1.87
CA PHE A 63 -25.96 -15.03 -2.58
C PHE A 63 -24.58 -14.67 -3.10
N SER A 64 -23.77 -15.70 -3.31
CA SER A 64 -22.44 -15.61 -3.92
C SER A 64 -22.54 -15.91 -5.41
N SER A 65 -21.99 -15.05 -6.28
CA SER A 65 -21.90 -15.31 -7.72
C SER A 65 -20.59 -14.74 -8.27
N GLY A 66 -19.76 -15.62 -8.85
CA GLY A 66 -18.37 -15.31 -9.20
C GLY A 66 -17.58 -14.83 -7.98
N VAL A 67 -16.85 -13.73 -8.13
CA VAL A 67 -16.08 -13.09 -7.05
C VAL A 67 -16.88 -12.11 -6.19
N TYR A 68 -18.21 -12.05 -6.37
CA TYR A 68 -19.08 -11.06 -5.74
C TYR A 68 -20.07 -11.69 -4.76
N LEU A 69 -20.30 -10.98 -3.67
CA LEU A 69 -21.40 -11.19 -2.74
C LEU A 69 -22.53 -10.19 -3.06
N TRP A 70 -23.72 -10.70 -3.34
CA TRP A 70 -24.89 -9.92 -3.77
C TRP A 70 -25.94 -9.81 -2.67
N PHE A 71 -26.59 -8.64 -2.60
CA PHE A 71 -27.71 -8.34 -1.69
C PHE A 71 -28.86 -7.75 -2.50
N LEU A 72 -29.98 -8.47 -2.62
CA LEU A 72 -31.12 -8.11 -3.48
C LEU A 72 -32.48 -8.27 -2.74
N PRO A 73 -32.90 -7.31 -1.88
CA PRO A 73 -32.22 -6.07 -1.51
C PRO A 73 -31.42 -6.17 -0.20
N THR A 74 -30.69 -5.11 0.10
CA THR A 74 -30.02 -4.85 1.38
C THR A 74 -31.01 -4.58 2.52
N SER A 75 -30.65 -5.03 3.72
CA SER A 75 -31.33 -4.72 4.99
C SER A 75 -30.30 -4.29 6.03
N THR A 76 -30.64 -3.38 6.95
CA THR A 76 -29.73 -2.95 8.03
C THR A 76 -29.15 -4.12 8.84
N ASN A 77 -29.92 -5.21 8.99
CA ASN A 77 -29.53 -6.44 9.67
C ASN A 77 -28.41 -7.22 8.95
N ASP A 78 -28.14 -6.93 7.68
CA ASP A 78 -27.05 -7.55 6.94
C ASP A 78 -25.69 -6.86 7.21
N SER A 79 -25.66 -5.78 8.01
CA SER A 79 -24.41 -5.13 8.38
C SER A 79 -23.52 -6.07 9.23
N GLY A 80 -22.26 -6.17 8.85
CA GLY A 80 -21.26 -6.93 9.59
C GLY A 80 -20.11 -7.43 8.73
N ASN A 81 -19.36 -8.34 9.33
CA ASN A 81 -18.16 -8.90 8.71
C ASN A 81 -18.51 -10.15 7.90
N TYR A 82 -17.99 -10.17 6.68
CA TYR A 82 -18.04 -11.26 5.72
C TYR A 82 -16.62 -11.69 5.43
N ILE A 83 -16.44 -12.99 5.23
CA ILE A 83 -15.14 -13.58 4.91
C ILE A 83 -15.24 -14.11 3.49
N CYS A 84 -14.29 -13.77 2.62
CA CYS A 84 -14.14 -14.44 1.35
C CYS A 84 -12.85 -15.26 1.34
N VAL A 85 -12.98 -16.51 0.90
CA VAL A 85 -11.88 -17.46 0.76
C VAL A 85 -11.60 -17.61 -0.72
N LYS A 86 -10.42 -17.17 -1.15
CA LYS A 86 -9.93 -17.32 -2.52
C LYS A 86 -9.19 -18.65 -2.61
N HIS A 87 -9.60 -19.47 -3.57
CA HIS A 87 -8.98 -20.78 -3.82
C HIS A 87 -7.97 -20.64 -4.95
N LYS A 88 -6.68 -20.79 -4.63
CA LYS A 88 -5.59 -20.94 -5.60
C LYS A 88 -5.08 -22.37 -5.52
N SER A 89 -4.56 -22.91 -6.63
CA SER A 89 -4.27 -24.35 -6.80
C SER A 89 -3.53 -25.03 -5.63
N ASP A 90 -2.69 -24.29 -4.88
CA ASP A 90 -1.93 -24.80 -3.71
C ASP A 90 -2.12 -24.00 -2.40
N SER A 91 -3.01 -23.00 -2.37
CA SER A 91 -3.17 -22.16 -1.17
C SER A 91 -4.55 -21.52 -1.09
N GLN A 92 -5.07 -21.38 0.13
CA GLN A 92 -6.25 -20.58 0.39
C GLN A 92 -5.83 -19.26 1.02
N THR A 93 -6.33 -18.15 0.48
CA THR A 93 -6.16 -16.83 1.09
C THR A 93 -7.51 -16.36 1.60
N ILE A 94 -7.51 -15.87 2.83
CA ILE A 94 -8.71 -15.45 3.56
C ILE A 94 -8.69 -13.93 3.64
N GLU A 95 -9.75 -13.30 3.16
CA GLU A 95 -9.92 -11.85 3.20
C GLU A 95 -11.15 -11.51 4.02
N SER A 96 -11.01 -10.49 4.87
CA SER A 96 -12.13 -9.98 5.67
C SER A 96 -12.70 -8.70 5.07
N VAL A 97 -14.02 -8.68 4.95
CA VAL A 97 -14.78 -7.59 4.33
C VAL A 97 -15.84 -7.13 5.29
N ASN A 98 -15.87 -5.83 5.60
CA ASN A 98 -16.88 -5.25 6.47
C ASN A 98 -17.93 -4.53 5.61
N VAL A 99 -19.18 -4.92 5.75
CA VAL A 99 -20.32 -4.34 5.03
C VAL A 99 -21.17 -3.56 6.02
N THR A 100 -21.40 -2.28 5.74
CA THR A 100 -22.25 -1.39 6.53
C THR A 100 -23.42 -0.90 5.69
N ILE A 101 -24.64 -1.12 6.17
CA ILE A 101 -25.86 -0.72 5.47
C ILE A 101 -26.52 0.39 6.26
N HIS A 102 -26.60 1.57 5.65
CA HIS A 102 -27.20 2.73 6.27
C HIS A 102 -28.73 2.70 6.13
N PRO A 103 -29.47 3.01 7.22
CA PRO A 103 -30.92 3.07 7.16
C PRO A 103 -31.37 4.19 6.23
N TYR A 104 -32.47 3.95 5.51
CA TYR A 104 -33.10 4.98 4.69
C TYR A 104 -33.55 6.15 5.55
N LYS A 105 -33.23 7.37 5.11
CA LYS A 105 -33.70 8.62 5.73
C LYS A 105 -34.15 9.57 4.63
N GLU A 106 -35.34 10.16 4.80
CA GLU A 106 -35.88 11.10 3.84
C GLU A 106 -34.94 12.31 3.66
N GLY A 107 -34.69 12.68 2.40
CA GLY A 107 -33.77 13.77 2.05
C GLY A 107 -32.28 13.40 2.06
N ILE A 108 -31.91 12.18 2.48
CA ILE A 108 -30.53 11.69 2.48
C ILE A 108 -30.38 10.59 1.42
N CYS A 109 -29.43 10.77 0.51
CA CYS A 109 -29.17 9.87 -0.61
C CYS A 109 -27.73 9.33 -0.64
N TYR A 110 -26.88 9.75 0.29
CA TYR A 110 -25.54 9.24 0.53
C TYR A 110 -25.06 9.59 1.93
N TYR A 111 -24.09 8.84 2.45
CA TYR A 111 -23.27 9.20 3.59
C TYR A 111 -21.82 9.46 3.14
N ASN A 112 -21.02 10.16 3.94
CA ASN A 112 -19.65 10.54 3.55
C ASN A 112 -18.76 9.30 3.35
N GLU A 113 -19.07 8.22 4.05
CA GLU A 113 -18.43 6.92 3.95
C GLU A 113 -18.75 6.18 2.63
N ASP A 114 -19.86 6.52 1.96
CA ASP A 114 -20.30 5.95 0.67
C ASP A 114 -19.64 6.63 -0.55
N LEU A 115 -18.83 7.67 -0.33
CA LEU A 115 -18.28 8.48 -1.42
C LEU A 115 -17.21 7.72 -2.22
N TYR A 116 -17.46 7.56 -3.51
CA TYR A 116 -16.46 7.12 -4.47
C TYR A 116 -15.42 8.21 -4.72
N SER A 117 -14.30 7.83 -5.35
CA SER A 117 -13.22 8.76 -5.69
C SER A 117 -13.73 10.02 -6.39
N TYR A 118 -13.20 11.17 -5.96
CA TYR A 118 -13.51 12.47 -6.52
C TYR A 118 -13.19 12.52 -8.02
N THR A 119 -13.89 13.40 -8.74
CA THR A 119 -13.63 13.69 -10.15
C THR A 119 -13.66 15.20 -10.35
N SER A 120 -13.00 15.72 -11.38
CA SER A 120 -12.98 17.15 -11.66
C SER A 120 -13.48 17.47 -13.06
N GLY A 121 -13.85 18.74 -13.25
CA GLY A 121 -14.14 19.34 -14.56
C GLY A 121 -13.38 20.66 -14.72
N ILE A 122 -13.40 21.18 -15.94
CA ILE A 122 -12.83 22.49 -16.25
C ILE A 122 -13.93 23.54 -16.36
N PRO A 123 -13.62 24.83 -16.16
CA PRO A 123 -14.55 25.90 -16.44
C PRO A 123 -15.13 25.77 -17.86
N GLY A 124 -16.46 25.82 -17.97
CA GLY A 124 -17.19 25.68 -19.24
C GLY A 124 -17.64 24.25 -19.58
N SER A 125 -16.99 23.20 -19.07
CA SER A 125 -17.33 21.81 -19.39
C SER A 125 -17.07 20.85 -18.23
N GLY A 126 -18.15 20.23 -17.73
CA GLY A 126 -18.09 19.18 -16.71
C GLY A 126 -18.56 17.82 -17.25
N LYS A 127 -17.90 16.74 -16.83
CA LYS A 127 -18.28 15.36 -17.17
C LYS A 127 -18.15 14.46 -15.96
N ILE A 128 -19.25 13.83 -15.56
CA ILE A 128 -19.31 12.96 -14.38
C ILE A 128 -19.76 11.57 -14.83
N TYR A 129 -18.98 10.54 -14.48
CA TYR A 129 -19.31 9.14 -14.74
C TYR A 129 -19.91 8.48 -13.50
N CYS A 130 -21.01 7.75 -13.68
CA CYS A 130 -21.72 7.03 -12.61
C CYS A 130 -20.86 5.88 -12.07
N PRO A 131 -20.46 5.90 -10.79
CA PRO A 131 -19.61 4.85 -10.25
C PRO A 131 -20.31 3.49 -10.26
N SER A 132 -19.52 2.43 -10.45
CA SER A 132 -19.93 1.02 -10.30
C SER A 132 -21.04 0.49 -11.21
N ILE A 133 -21.67 1.31 -12.05
CA ILE A 133 -22.77 0.90 -12.94
C ILE A 133 -22.40 -0.25 -13.88
N ASN A 134 -21.14 -0.34 -14.33
CA ASN A 134 -20.66 -1.43 -15.18
C ASN A 134 -20.74 -2.81 -14.51
N LYS A 135 -20.84 -2.87 -13.17
CA LYS A 135 -21.04 -4.14 -12.43
C LYS A 135 -22.44 -4.72 -12.66
N TYR A 136 -23.39 -3.89 -13.07
CA TYR A 136 -24.81 -4.23 -13.19
C TYR A 136 -25.17 -4.32 -14.67
N LYS A 137 -25.02 -5.51 -15.27
CA LYS A 137 -25.20 -5.74 -16.73
C LYS A 137 -26.55 -5.26 -17.28
N THR A 138 -27.60 -5.32 -16.46
CA THR A 138 -28.99 -4.94 -16.80
C THR A 138 -29.41 -3.64 -16.11
N ALA A 139 -28.49 -2.66 -16.06
CA ALA A 139 -28.76 -1.32 -15.54
C ALA A 139 -29.57 -0.47 -16.54
N SER A 140 -30.62 0.20 -16.06
CA SER A 140 -31.47 1.11 -16.83
C SER A 140 -31.87 2.35 -16.01
N ASP A 141 -32.54 3.32 -16.66
CA ASP A 141 -33.22 4.44 -15.97
C ASP A 141 -32.31 5.30 -15.08
N VAL A 142 -31.11 5.64 -15.57
CA VAL A 142 -30.13 6.45 -14.84
C VAL A 142 -30.66 7.87 -14.60
N LYS A 143 -30.70 8.27 -13.33
CA LYS A 143 -31.06 9.60 -12.82
C LYS A 143 -29.91 10.18 -12.01
N TRP A 144 -29.79 11.50 -11.98
CA TRP A 144 -28.74 12.19 -11.24
C TRP A 144 -29.32 13.18 -10.23
N TYR A 145 -28.66 13.26 -9.08
CA TYR A 145 -28.97 14.18 -7.99
C TYR A 145 -27.70 14.92 -7.60
N LYS A 146 -27.78 16.23 -7.38
CA LYS A 146 -26.70 17.04 -6.80
C LYS A 146 -27.08 17.34 -5.36
N ASP A 147 -26.24 16.95 -4.41
CA ASP A 147 -26.46 17.14 -2.97
C ASP A 147 -27.88 16.68 -2.56
N CYS A 148 -28.26 15.50 -3.06
CA CYS A 148 -29.57 14.86 -2.88
C CYS A 148 -30.78 15.62 -3.44
N LYS A 149 -30.56 16.59 -4.32
CA LYS A 149 -31.62 17.28 -5.08
C LYS A 149 -31.60 16.83 -6.52
N TYR A 150 -32.77 16.49 -7.05
CA TYR A 150 -32.91 16.04 -8.43
C TYR A 150 -32.39 17.10 -9.39
N ILE A 151 -31.50 16.69 -10.30
CA ILE A 151 -30.95 17.60 -11.29
C ILE A 151 -31.95 17.76 -12.42
N ASN A 152 -32.37 19.01 -12.65
CA ASN A 152 -33.25 19.38 -13.74
C ASN A 152 -32.72 20.66 -14.41
N GLY A 153 -32.65 20.68 -15.74
CA GLY A 153 -32.19 21.85 -16.49
C GLY A 153 -31.55 21.49 -17.83
N SER A 154 -31.69 22.37 -18.81
CA SER A 154 -31.20 22.17 -20.18
C SER A 154 -29.68 22.04 -20.31
N ARG A 155 -28.93 22.56 -19.33
CA ARG A 155 -27.46 22.46 -19.28
C ARG A 155 -26.94 21.09 -18.81
N TYR A 156 -27.82 20.24 -18.26
CA TYR A 156 -27.49 18.90 -17.79
C TYR A 156 -27.94 17.87 -18.83
N VAL A 157 -27.00 17.18 -19.44
CA VAL A 157 -27.29 16.16 -20.45
C VAL A 157 -26.85 14.80 -19.93
N ILE A 158 -27.80 13.87 -19.80
CA ILE A 158 -27.50 12.49 -19.42
C ILE A 158 -27.37 11.68 -20.70
N GLN A 159 -26.20 11.08 -20.93
CA GLN A 159 -25.98 10.12 -22.01
C GLN A 159 -25.39 8.85 -21.42
N ASN A 160 -26.08 7.73 -21.62
CA ASN A 160 -25.74 6.44 -21.03
C ASN A 160 -25.61 6.57 -19.50
N SER A 161 -24.41 6.35 -18.97
CA SER A 161 -24.06 6.44 -17.55
C SER A 161 -23.29 7.71 -17.18
N ARG A 162 -23.29 8.73 -18.05
CA ARG A 162 -22.54 9.98 -17.87
C ARG A 162 -23.45 11.18 -17.81
N LEU A 163 -23.15 12.09 -16.88
CA LEU A 163 -23.74 13.41 -16.78
C LEU A 163 -22.76 14.44 -17.37
N TYR A 164 -23.24 15.20 -18.35
CA TYR A 164 -22.53 16.32 -18.95
C TYR A 164 -23.12 17.63 -18.42
N ILE A 165 -22.25 18.54 -18.03
CA ILE A 165 -22.60 19.85 -17.47
C ILE A 165 -22.03 20.92 -18.42
N SER A 166 -22.93 21.61 -19.13
CA SER A 166 -22.56 22.73 -19.99
C SER A 166 -22.40 24.01 -19.16
N GLY A 167 -21.32 24.76 -19.39
CA GLY A 167 -21.03 25.99 -18.64
C GLY A 167 -20.66 25.72 -17.19
N ALA A 168 -19.88 24.65 -16.94
CA ALA A 168 -19.47 24.27 -15.59
C ALA A 168 -18.67 25.39 -14.89
N ASN A 169 -18.96 25.67 -13.62
CA ASN A 169 -18.29 26.70 -12.81
C ASN A 169 -18.21 26.28 -11.33
N GLU A 170 -17.58 27.06 -10.46
CA GLU A 170 -17.41 26.72 -9.03
C GLU A 170 -18.73 26.40 -8.29
N ALA A 171 -19.85 27.00 -8.69
CA ALA A 171 -21.16 26.69 -8.09
C ALA A 171 -21.64 25.27 -8.42
N ASP A 172 -20.97 24.57 -9.34
CA ASP A 172 -21.22 23.18 -9.69
C ASP A 172 -20.45 22.21 -8.80
N ASN A 173 -19.58 22.70 -7.92
CA ASN A 173 -18.95 21.86 -6.90
C ASN A 173 -20.03 21.23 -6.01
N GLY A 174 -19.85 19.96 -5.68
CA GLY A 174 -20.77 19.23 -4.82
C GLY A 174 -20.73 17.72 -5.03
N ASN A 175 -21.64 17.02 -4.36
CA ASN A 175 -21.73 15.56 -4.41
C ASN A 175 -22.82 15.13 -5.38
N TYR A 176 -22.43 14.33 -6.38
CA TYR A 176 -23.30 13.88 -7.44
C TYR A 176 -23.62 12.40 -7.26
N THR A 177 -24.90 12.11 -7.01
CA THR A 177 -25.44 10.76 -6.85
C THR A 177 -26.11 10.34 -8.14
N CYS A 178 -25.62 9.27 -8.77
CA CYS A 178 -26.37 8.58 -9.81
C CYS A 178 -27.22 7.49 -9.19
N GLN A 179 -28.49 7.41 -9.58
CA GLN A 179 -29.42 6.37 -9.20
C GLN A 179 -29.87 5.65 -10.47
N PHE A 180 -29.85 4.33 -10.49
CA PHE A 180 -30.28 3.53 -11.63
C PHE A 180 -31.00 2.26 -11.18
N THR A 181 -31.72 1.65 -12.11
CA THR A 181 -32.48 0.42 -11.88
C THR A 181 -31.67 -0.78 -12.33
N TYR A 182 -31.44 -1.75 -11.46
CA TYR A 182 -30.87 -3.05 -11.78
C TYR A 182 -31.98 -4.11 -11.88
N THR A 183 -32.03 -4.85 -12.99
CA THR A 183 -33.04 -5.92 -13.19
C THR A 183 -32.40 -7.30 -13.07
N HIS A 184 -32.74 -8.06 -12.03
CA HIS A 184 -32.24 -9.44 -11.82
C HIS A 184 -33.40 -10.38 -11.51
N GLY A 185 -33.42 -11.54 -12.20
CA GLY A 185 -34.51 -12.52 -12.05
C GLY A 185 -35.92 -11.96 -12.31
N GLY A 186 -36.04 -10.94 -13.17
CA GLY A 186 -37.30 -10.23 -13.44
C GLY A 186 -37.73 -9.22 -12.37
N ARG A 187 -36.98 -9.08 -11.27
CA ARG A 187 -37.21 -8.07 -10.22
C ARG A 187 -36.34 -6.84 -10.46
N LYS A 188 -36.87 -5.67 -10.12
CA LYS A 188 -36.19 -4.38 -10.27
C LYS A 188 -35.75 -3.87 -8.91
N PHE A 189 -34.49 -3.43 -8.82
CA PHE A 189 -33.88 -2.90 -7.61
C PHE A 189 -33.22 -1.56 -7.91
N ASN A 190 -33.30 -0.62 -6.98
CA ASN A 190 -32.57 0.65 -7.10
C ASN A 190 -31.12 0.44 -6.69
N VAL A 191 -30.23 1.16 -7.33
CA VAL A 191 -28.81 1.27 -6.95
C VAL A 191 -28.44 2.74 -7.00
N SER A 192 -27.82 3.23 -5.93
CA SER A 192 -27.24 4.57 -5.89
C SER A 192 -25.72 4.51 -5.76
N ALA A 193 -25.04 5.48 -6.36
CA ALA A 193 -23.61 5.67 -6.18
C ALA A 193 -23.26 7.15 -6.25
N THR A 194 -22.48 7.62 -5.27
CA THR A 194 -22.19 9.05 -5.11
C THR A 194 -20.70 9.33 -5.22
N ARG A 195 -20.34 10.44 -5.86
CA ARG A 195 -18.97 10.95 -5.89
C ARG A 195 -18.93 12.47 -5.89
N THR A 196 -17.83 13.03 -5.40
CA THR A 196 -17.59 14.47 -5.39
C THR A 196 -17.13 14.95 -6.78
N PHE A 197 -17.67 16.08 -7.22
CA PHE A 197 -17.25 16.79 -8.43
C PHE A 197 -16.80 18.21 -8.07
N GLU A 198 -15.67 18.63 -8.62
CA GLU A 198 -15.15 20.00 -8.47
C GLU A 198 -14.69 20.58 -9.81
N VAL A 199 -14.99 21.85 -10.03
CA VAL A 199 -14.48 22.63 -11.15
C VAL A 199 -13.16 23.26 -10.72
N VAL A 200 -12.08 22.87 -11.40
CA VAL A 200 -10.73 23.34 -11.11
C VAL A 200 -10.28 24.23 -12.26
N GLU A 201 -9.87 25.47 -11.97
CA GLU A 201 -9.35 26.40 -12.97
C GLU A 201 -8.23 25.76 -13.79
N ASP A 202 -8.26 26.02 -15.10
CA ASP A 202 -7.34 25.39 -16.06
C ASP A 202 -5.92 25.94 -15.92
N SER A 203 -5.15 25.41 -14.97
CA SER A 203 -3.69 25.50 -14.96
C SER A 203 -3.14 24.48 -15.95
N SER A 204 -2.82 24.95 -17.15
CA SER A 204 -2.32 24.12 -18.25
C SER A 204 -1.16 23.22 -17.81
N PRO A 205 -1.08 21.97 -18.34
CA PRO A 205 0.01 21.06 -18.02
C PRO A 205 1.35 21.65 -18.51
N ILE A 206 2.33 21.72 -17.60
CA ILE A 206 3.68 22.23 -17.88
C ILE A 206 4.55 21.07 -18.41
N PRO A 207 5.43 21.31 -19.40
CA PRO A 207 6.42 20.33 -19.85
C PRO A 207 7.29 19.79 -18.70
N ILE A 208 7.76 18.55 -18.85
CA ILE A 208 8.65 17.83 -17.94
C ILE A 208 9.89 18.70 -17.67
N LYS A 209 10.28 18.77 -16.39
CA LYS A 209 11.53 19.42 -15.98
C LYS A 209 12.39 18.41 -15.22
N VAL A 210 13.42 17.91 -15.90
CA VAL A 210 14.46 17.07 -15.30
C VAL A 210 15.26 17.90 -14.30
N LEU A 211 15.40 17.42 -13.07
CA LEU A 211 16.16 18.08 -12.01
C LEU A 211 17.56 17.49 -11.88
N TYR A 212 17.66 16.17 -12.02
CA TYR A 212 18.89 15.39 -11.93
C TYR A 212 18.66 14.03 -12.61
N PRO A 213 19.64 13.40 -13.28
CA PRO A 213 20.95 13.94 -13.65
C PRO A 213 20.85 14.94 -14.81
N GLN A 214 21.95 15.63 -15.13
CA GLN A 214 22.05 16.39 -16.37
C GLN A 214 22.27 15.46 -17.57
N ASP A 215 21.80 15.84 -18.75
CA ASP A 215 22.01 15.03 -19.94
C ASP A 215 23.50 14.98 -20.32
N ASN A 216 24.00 13.75 -20.47
CA ASN A 216 25.41 13.41 -20.65
C ASN A 216 26.31 13.72 -19.43
N GLU A 217 25.75 13.69 -18.21
CA GLU A 217 26.52 13.80 -16.98
C GLU A 217 27.47 12.60 -16.81
N VAL A 218 28.67 12.88 -16.30
CA VAL A 218 29.69 11.86 -16.02
C VAL A 218 29.78 11.70 -14.50
N ILE A 219 29.40 10.52 -13.99
CA ILE A 219 29.37 10.23 -12.57
C ILE A 219 30.58 9.39 -12.19
N GLU A 220 31.35 9.89 -11.23
CA GLU A 220 32.53 9.19 -10.73
C GLU A 220 32.15 7.94 -9.91
N ALA A 221 32.80 6.80 -10.17
CA ALA A 221 32.55 5.52 -9.52
C ALA A 221 33.86 4.73 -9.34
N GLU A 222 33.95 3.92 -8.29
CA GLU A 222 35.09 3.04 -8.03
C GLU A 222 34.73 1.60 -8.42
N ILE A 223 35.61 0.93 -9.17
CA ILE A 223 35.42 -0.47 -9.56
C ILE A 223 35.38 -1.35 -8.29
N GLY A 224 34.39 -2.23 -8.20
CA GLY A 224 34.20 -3.13 -7.05
C GLY A 224 33.38 -2.50 -5.90
N SER A 225 32.99 -1.24 -6.00
CA SER A 225 32.14 -0.55 -5.01
C SER A 225 30.68 -0.50 -5.46
N PRO A 226 29.71 -0.46 -4.52
CA PRO A 226 28.32 -0.19 -4.86
C PRO A 226 28.12 1.28 -5.27
N LYS A 227 27.27 1.53 -6.27
CA LYS A 227 26.95 2.88 -6.76
C LYS A 227 25.44 3.03 -7.01
N ASN A 228 24.87 4.14 -6.54
CA ASN A 228 23.46 4.48 -6.78
C ASN A 228 23.36 5.63 -7.78
N LEU A 229 22.52 5.47 -8.80
CA LEU A 229 22.20 6.53 -9.77
C LEU A 229 20.77 7.00 -9.52
N SER A 230 20.60 8.26 -9.11
CA SER A 230 19.26 8.87 -8.96
C SER A 230 18.86 9.58 -10.24
N CYS A 231 17.60 9.46 -10.61
CA CYS A 231 16.97 10.27 -11.63
C CYS A 231 15.69 10.88 -11.09
N LYS A 232 15.56 12.20 -11.17
CA LYS A 232 14.53 12.99 -10.52
C LYS A 232 13.99 14.06 -11.45
N ALA A 233 12.67 14.15 -11.54
CA ALA A 233 12.00 15.11 -12.41
C ALA A 233 10.71 15.67 -11.80
N LEU A 234 10.39 16.90 -12.17
CA LEU A 234 9.04 17.45 -12.04
C LEU A 234 8.24 17.01 -13.28
N LEU A 235 7.22 16.19 -13.06
CA LEU A 235 6.38 15.60 -14.10
C LEU A 235 5.21 16.51 -14.50
N GLY A 236 4.90 17.51 -13.66
CA GLY A 236 3.89 18.53 -13.91
C GLY A 236 3.19 19.00 -12.64
N HIS A 237 2.45 20.10 -12.69
CA HIS A 237 1.72 20.63 -11.52
C HIS A 237 0.39 19.90 -11.21
N ARG A 238 -0.07 19.03 -12.11
CA ARG A 238 -1.30 18.21 -11.98
C ARG A 238 -0.99 16.72 -11.96
N LYS A 239 -1.90 15.93 -11.37
CA LYS A 239 -1.84 14.47 -11.39
C LYS A 239 -2.01 14.00 -12.83
N GLN A 240 -1.00 13.34 -13.38
CA GLN A 240 -1.03 12.79 -14.73
C GLN A 240 -1.78 11.44 -14.69
N ASP A 241 -2.55 11.14 -15.74
CA ASP A 241 -3.17 9.81 -15.91
C ASP A 241 -2.09 8.78 -16.26
N PHE A 242 -1.07 9.21 -17.03
CA PHE A 242 0.17 8.48 -17.25
C PHE A 242 1.37 9.35 -16.89
N ALA A 243 2.18 8.88 -15.93
CA ALA A 243 3.54 9.37 -15.76
C ALA A 243 4.46 8.27 -15.24
N THR A 244 5.69 8.26 -15.75
CA THR A 244 6.70 7.25 -15.40
C THR A 244 8.09 7.85 -15.42
N ILE A 245 8.96 7.34 -14.57
CA ILE A 245 10.40 7.58 -14.58
C ILE A 245 11.10 6.24 -14.29
N PHE A 246 12.05 5.84 -15.12
CA PHE A 246 12.74 4.56 -14.97
C PHE A 246 14.12 4.60 -15.62
N TRP A 247 14.97 3.66 -15.24
CA TRP A 247 16.27 3.46 -15.88
C TRP A 247 16.17 2.39 -16.98
N ASN A 248 16.65 2.73 -18.17
CA ASN A 248 16.85 1.84 -19.30
C ASN A 248 18.35 1.51 -19.41
N ILE A 249 18.69 0.25 -19.21
CA ILE A 249 20.06 -0.25 -19.22
C ILE A 249 20.19 -1.22 -20.39
N ALA A 250 20.56 -0.70 -21.56
CA ALA A 250 20.76 -1.49 -22.77
C ALA A 250 19.60 -2.45 -23.12
N GLY A 251 18.35 -2.05 -22.85
CA GLY A 251 17.13 -2.82 -23.14
C GLY A 251 16.54 -3.59 -21.94
N ASP A 252 17.19 -3.55 -20.78
CA ASP A 252 16.63 -3.99 -19.49
C ASP A 252 16.06 -2.79 -18.71
N TYR A 253 14.92 -2.97 -18.05
CA TYR A 253 14.13 -1.89 -17.44
C TYR A 253 14.06 -2.05 -15.93
N ASP A 254 14.54 -1.06 -15.18
CA ASP A 254 14.39 -1.00 -13.72
C ASP A 254 13.23 -0.06 -13.34
N GLN A 255 12.16 -0.63 -12.77
CA GLN A 255 10.89 0.07 -12.51
C GLN A 255 10.74 0.59 -11.07
N ASP A 256 11.81 0.58 -10.26
CA ASP A 256 11.76 1.08 -8.89
C ASP A 256 11.70 2.63 -8.86
N MET A 257 10.53 3.17 -8.54
CA MET A 257 10.19 4.58 -8.64
C MET A 257 9.34 5.05 -7.45
N GLU A 258 9.64 6.23 -6.93
CA GLU A 258 8.82 6.95 -5.96
C GLU A 258 8.17 8.19 -6.58
N LEU A 259 6.85 8.33 -6.44
CA LEU A 259 6.06 9.49 -6.88
C LEU A 259 5.51 10.24 -5.67
N TYR A 260 5.73 11.55 -5.61
CA TYR A 260 5.20 12.40 -4.52
C TYR A 260 4.76 13.78 -5.02
N MET A 261 3.78 14.34 -4.32
CA MET A 261 3.23 15.66 -4.62
C MET A 261 3.73 16.69 -3.60
N VAL A 262 4.25 17.81 -4.11
CA VAL A 262 4.59 18.98 -3.31
C VAL A 262 3.50 20.04 -3.52
N PRO A 263 2.80 20.47 -2.45
CA PRO A 263 1.72 21.46 -2.55
C PRO A 263 2.21 22.75 -3.22
N ASN A 264 1.44 23.26 -4.20
CA ASN A 264 1.75 24.44 -5.03
C ASN A 264 2.97 24.32 -5.97
N GLU A 265 3.75 23.23 -5.92
CA GLU A 265 4.93 23.02 -6.77
C GLU A 265 4.78 21.87 -7.77
N GLY A 266 3.92 20.88 -7.51
CA GLY A 266 3.57 19.82 -8.46
C GLY A 266 3.99 18.40 -8.08
N TYR A 267 3.91 17.50 -9.06
CA TYR A 267 4.20 16.08 -8.96
C TYR A 267 5.65 15.82 -9.37
N TYR A 268 6.42 15.33 -8.41
CA TYR A 268 7.79 14.92 -8.61
C TYR A 268 7.86 13.39 -8.63
N ALA A 269 8.84 12.87 -9.36
CA ALA A 269 9.19 11.47 -9.29
C ALA A 269 10.69 11.29 -9.24
N GLU A 270 11.11 10.21 -8.59
CA GLU A 270 12.51 9.81 -8.44
C GLU A 270 12.66 8.29 -8.64
N ALA A 271 13.61 7.89 -9.46
CA ALA A 271 14.00 6.49 -9.68
C ALA A 271 15.48 6.30 -9.33
N VAL A 272 15.81 5.30 -8.53
CA VAL A 272 17.17 5.06 -8.06
C VAL A 272 17.66 3.69 -8.53
N LEU A 273 18.62 3.67 -9.45
CA LEU A 273 19.27 2.44 -9.87
C LEU A 273 20.37 2.04 -8.88
N HIS A 274 20.27 0.83 -8.35
CA HIS A 274 21.22 0.27 -7.39
C HIS A 274 22.23 -0.68 -8.05
N ILE A 275 23.41 -0.17 -8.41
CA ILE A 275 24.52 -0.98 -8.90
C ILE A 275 25.23 -1.60 -7.69
N LYS A 276 25.04 -2.91 -7.47
CA LYS A 276 25.62 -3.63 -6.32
C LYS A 276 27.14 -3.61 -6.30
N GLU A 277 27.77 -3.70 -7.47
CA GLU A 277 29.21 -3.71 -7.64
C GLU A 277 29.55 -3.18 -9.04
N VAL A 278 30.27 -2.07 -9.14
CA VAL A 278 30.65 -1.45 -10.42
C VAL A 278 31.73 -2.28 -11.11
N ARG A 279 31.45 -2.76 -12.32
CA ARG A 279 32.37 -3.54 -13.16
C ARG A 279 33.01 -2.66 -14.24
N LYS A 280 34.13 -3.13 -14.82
CA LYS A 280 34.75 -2.47 -15.99
C LYS A 280 33.81 -2.35 -17.19
N THR A 281 32.90 -3.31 -17.36
CA THR A 281 31.87 -3.27 -18.40
C THR A 281 30.89 -2.13 -18.19
N ASP A 282 30.60 -1.77 -16.94
CA ASP A 282 29.59 -0.77 -16.57
C ASP A 282 30.06 0.66 -16.87
N LEU A 283 31.38 0.88 -16.93
CA LEU A 283 31.97 2.15 -17.38
C LEU A 283 31.71 2.45 -18.87
N ASN A 284 31.37 1.43 -19.66
CA ASN A 284 31.08 1.55 -21.09
C ASN A 284 29.57 1.50 -21.39
N ILE A 285 28.72 1.47 -20.36
CA ILE A 285 27.27 1.48 -20.50
C ILE A 285 26.77 2.92 -20.42
N ASN A 286 25.88 3.28 -21.34
CA ASN A 286 25.09 4.51 -21.23
C ASN A 286 23.85 4.18 -20.41
N PHE A 287 23.78 4.73 -19.20
CA PHE A 287 22.60 4.62 -18.35
C PHE A 287 21.62 5.69 -18.79
N GLU A 288 20.49 5.27 -19.36
CA GLU A 288 19.47 6.18 -19.86
C GLU A 288 18.33 6.28 -18.84
N CYS A 289 18.10 7.47 -18.28
CA CYS A 289 16.90 7.71 -17.50
C CYS A 289 15.79 8.23 -18.41
N VAL A 290 14.69 7.48 -18.50
CA VAL A 290 13.53 7.81 -19.32
C VAL A 290 12.42 8.33 -18.42
N ILE A 291 11.87 9.49 -18.78
CA ILE A 291 10.82 10.20 -18.05
C ILE A 291 9.72 10.55 -19.03
N ALA A 292 8.49 10.13 -18.76
CA ALA A 292 7.36 10.43 -19.61
C ALA A 292 6.13 10.85 -18.80
N ASN A 293 5.32 11.72 -19.40
CA ASN A 293 3.99 12.08 -18.91
C ASN A 293 2.97 12.05 -20.06
N ASP A 294 1.73 12.47 -19.81
CA ASP A 294 0.66 12.50 -20.82
C ASP A 294 0.97 13.39 -22.04
N LEU A 295 1.96 14.29 -21.94
CA LEU A 295 2.31 15.26 -22.98
C LEU A 295 3.56 14.88 -23.78
N GLU A 296 4.63 14.50 -23.09
CA GLU A 296 5.95 14.28 -23.70
C GLU A 296 6.72 13.14 -23.04
N SER A 297 7.77 12.70 -23.72
CA SER A 297 8.77 11.76 -23.19
C SER A 297 10.15 12.35 -23.41
N ARG A 298 11.01 12.26 -22.39
CA ARG A 298 12.40 12.70 -22.42
C ARG A 298 13.30 11.61 -21.87
N ALA A 299 14.48 11.50 -22.46
CA ALA A 299 15.54 10.62 -21.98
C ALA A 299 16.78 11.46 -21.68
N VAL A 300 17.46 11.18 -20.57
CA VAL A 300 18.76 11.78 -20.23
C VAL A 300 19.79 10.68 -20.01
N ASN A 301 20.98 10.86 -20.58
CA ASN A 301 22.04 9.85 -20.54
C ASN A 301 23.08 10.17 -19.46
N VAL A 302 23.60 9.12 -18.82
CA VAL A 302 24.68 9.22 -17.84
C VAL A 302 25.73 8.15 -18.14
N THR A 303 26.99 8.50 -17.92
CA THR A 303 28.12 7.57 -18.02
C THR A 303 28.90 7.54 -16.71
N LEU A 304 29.57 6.42 -16.43
CA LEU A 304 30.40 6.25 -15.24
C LEU A 304 31.88 6.49 -15.56
N HIS A 305 32.60 7.14 -14.64
CA HIS A 305 34.04 7.39 -14.73
C HIS A 305 34.81 6.81 -13.54
N CYS A 306 35.90 6.06 -13.78
CA CYS A 306 36.74 5.46 -12.72
C CYS A 306 37.46 6.55 -11.90
N ILE A 307 37.32 6.56 -10.57
CA ILE A 307 38.27 7.29 -9.71
C ILE A 307 39.51 6.40 -9.49
N GLU A 308 40.71 6.90 -9.79
CA GLU A 308 41.99 6.21 -9.61
C GLU A 308 42.31 5.92 -8.12
N PRO A 309 43.01 4.80 -7.78
CA PRO A 309 44.07 4.13 -8.54
C PRO A 309 43.59 2.97 -9.42
N CYS A 310 43.46 3.24 -10.73
CA CYS A 310 43.13 2.22 -11.72
C CYS A 310 44.45 1.69 -12.35
N GLU A 311 45.36 1.09 -11.56
CA GLU A 311 46.51 0.31 -12.09
C GLU A 311 46.56 -1.12 -11.55
N GLY A 312 46.46 -2.06 -12.49
CA GLY A 312 46.53 -3.51 -12.30
C GLY A 312 46.50 -4.25 -13.64
N HIS A 313 47.51 -3.94 -14.45
CA HIS A 313 47.94 -4.55 -15.72
C HIS A 313 47.04 -4.50 -16.98
N LYS A 314 47.70 -3.99 -18.03
CA LYS A 314 47.26 -3.71 -19.40
C LYS A 314 46.98 -4.97 -20.22
N ASN A 315 45.99 -4.89 -21.13
CA ASN A 315 46.18 -5.12 -22.57
C ASN A 315 45.00 -4.57 -23.40
N THR A 316 45.17 -3.31 -23.82
CA THR A 316 45.00 -2.68 -25.15
C THR A 316 43.91 -3.15 -26.17
N TYR A 317 42.86 -2.31 -26.32
CA TYR A 317 42.15 -1.68 -27.50
C TYR A 317 42.03 -2.35 -28.91
N PRO A 318 41.13 -1.89 -29.83
CA PRO A 318 40.14 -0.78 -29.78
C PRO A 318 38.70 -1.08 -30.28
N ILE A 319 37.85 -0.09 -30.04
CA ILE A 319 36.48 0.13 -30.55
C ILE A 319 36.56 0.81 -31.92
N THR A 320 35.78 0.35 -32.92
CA THR A 320 35.13 1.22 -33.93
C THR A 320 34.00 0.43 -34.58
N GLY A 321 32.74 0.73 -34.26
CA GLY A 321 31.63 0.02 -34.93
C GLY A 321 30.19 0.36 -34.55
N PHE A 322 29.90 1.51 -33.94
CA PHE A 322 28.52 1.83 -33.50
C PHE A 322 27.79 2.90 -34.30
N ILE A 323 28.44 3.53 -35.29
CA ILE A 323 27.76 4.51 -36.18
C ILE A 323 27.10 3.82 -37.39
N THR A 324 27.38 2.54 -37.65
CA THR A 324 26.79 1.79 -38.77
C THR A 324 25.42 1.18 -38.47
N LEU A 325 25.10 0.89 -37.19
CA LEU A 325 23.91 0.10 -36.84
C LEU A 325 22.58 0.87 -36.96
N PHE A 326 22.58 2.18 -36.67
CA PHE A 326 21.34 2.98 -36.67
C PHE A 326 20.84 3.35 -38.07
N VAL A 327 21.71 3.34 -39.08
CA VAL A 327 21.33 3.54 -40.49
C VAL A 327 20.80 2.23 -41.10
N ILE A 328 21.21 1.07 -40.56
CA ILE A 328 20.82 -0.25 -41.08
C ILE A 328 19.38 -0.62 -40.66
N THR A 329 18.93 -0.25 -39.46
CA THR A 329 17.58 -0.58 -38.97
C THR A 329 16.47 0.14 -39.74
N THR A 330 16.71 1.36 -40.20
CA THR A 330 15.77 2.14 -41.02
C THR A 330 15.71 1.67 -42.47
N ILE A 331 16.79 1.07 -43.00
CA ILE A 331 16.80 0.49 -44.36
C ILE A 331 16.12 -0.88 -44.39
N LEU A 332 16.28 -1.69 -43.33
CA LEU A 332 15.69 -3.04 -43.24
C LEU A 332 14.16 -3.05 -43.22
N MET A 333 13.51 -2.01 -42.67
CA MET A 333 12.05 -1.95 -42.63
C MET A 333 11.40 -1.70 -44.00
N ASN A 334 12.15 -1.20 -44.99
CA ASN A 334 11.66 -0.98 -46.35
C ASN A 334 11.99 -2.12 -47.33
N CYS A 335 12.72 -3.16 -46.92
CA CYS A 335 13.10 -4.29 -47.79
C CYS A 335 12.23 -5.54 -47.63
N LEU A 336 11.27 -5.58 -46.69
CA LEU A 336 10.41 -6.75 -46.45
C LEU A 336 9.30 -6.97 -47.50
N PHE A 337 9.29 -6.22 -48.60
CA PHE A 337 8.30 -6.39 -49.67
C PHE A 337 8.94 -6.32 -51.06
N LYS A 338 9.56 -7.42 -51.52
CA LYS A 338 9.52 -7.85 -52.94
C LYS A 338 10.04 -9.28 -53.14
N GLU A 339 9.48 -9.92 -54.17
CA GLU A 339 9.41 -11.37 -54.47
C GLU A 339 10.73 -12.16 -54.45
N GLU A 340 10.60 -13.45 -54.09
CA GLU A 340 11.64 -14.47 -53.90
C GLU A 340 12.35 -14.86 -55.20
N GLU A 341 13.66 -14.61 -55.29
CA GLU A 341 14.56 -15.33 -56.21
C GLU A 341 15.42 -16.30 -55.38
N GLU A 342 15.23 -17.61 -55.58
CA GLU A 342 15.96 -18.67 -54.87
C GLU A 342 17.19 -19.15 -55.66
N LEU A 343 18.35 -19.26 -54.99
CA LEU A 343 19.56 -19.87 -55.56
C LEU A 343 19.54 -21.39 -55.37
N TYR A 344 19.47 -22.15 -56.47
CA TYR A 344 19.45 -23.62 -56.44
C TYR A 344 20.78 -24.24 -56.86
N ILE A 345 21.45 -24.95 -55.95
CA ILE A 345 22.67 -25.72 -56.20
C ILE A 345 22.31 -27.21 -56.27
N LYS A 346 22.45 -27.82 -57.46
CA LYS A 346 22.02 -29.20 -57.73
C LYS A 346 22.75 -30.27 -56.91
N LYS A 347 24.01 -30.04 -56.55
CA LYS A 347 24.84 -30.97 -55.77
C LYS A 347 25.90 -30.17 -55.02
N LEU A 348 25.86 -30.22 -53.69
CA LEU A 348 26.85 -29.55 -52.83
C LEU A 348 28.13 -30.38 -52.73
N THR A 349 29.28 -29.71 -52.82
CA THR A 349 30.64 -30.22 -52.64
C THR A 349 31.40 -29.32 -51.65
N VAL A 350 32.52 -29.79 -51.08
CA VAL A 350 33.31 -28.99 -50.12
C VAL A 350 33.77 -27.67 -50.73
N GLU A 351 34.03 -27.64 -52.03
CA GLU A 351 34.42 -26.44 -52.79
C GLU A 351 33.32 -25.39 -52.86
N ASP A 352 32.06 -25.79 -52.64
CA ASP A 352 30.93 -24.86 -52.55
C ASP A 352 30.88 -24.14 -51.18
N SER A 353 31.80 -24.44 -50.27
CA SER A 353 31.97 -23.70 -49.00
C SER A 353 32.49 -22.30 -49.28
N GLY A 354 31.76 -21.29 -48.84
CA GLY A 354 32.11 -19.91 -49.08
C GLY A 354 31.01 -18.93 -48.73
N ASN A 355 31.28 -17.67 -49.02
CA ASN A 355 30.37 -16.57 -48.74
C ASN A 355 29.53 -16.26 -49.98
N TYR A 356 28.24 -16.62 -49.94
CA TYR A 356 27.29 -16.33 -51.00
C TYR A 356 26.67 -14.97 -50.73
N THR A 357 26.86 -14.03 -51.65
CA THR A 357 26.35 -12.67 -51.52
C THR A 357 25.23 -12.43 -52.54
N CYS A 358 24.01 -12.25 -52.06
CA CYS A 358 22.91 -11.76 -52.87
C CYS A 358 23.02 -10.23 -52.98
N VAL A 359 22.88 -9.68 -54.19
CA VAL A 359 22.99 -8.24 -54.46
C VAL A 359 21.71 -7.76 -55.13
N VAL A 360 20.91 -6.97 -54.42
CA VAL A 360 19.69 -6.36 -54.95
C VAL A 360 19.94 -4.89 -55.21
N SER A 361 19.71 -4.45 -56.44
CA SER A 361 19.92 -3.05 -56.83
C SER A 361 18.59 -2.31 -56.91
N TYR A 362 18.46 -1.14 -56.28
CA TYR A 362 17.26 -0.30 -56.35
C TYR A 362 17.61 1.16 -56.61
N LEU A 363 16.68 1.88 -57.24
CA LEU A 363 16.87 3.26 -57.67
C LEU A 363 16.24 4.21 -56.63
N ASN A 364 17.01 5.16 -56.10
CA ASN A 364 16.48 6.20 -55.22
C ASN A 364 17.03 7.58 -55.65
N ALA A 365 16.14 8.57 -55.81
CA ALA A 365 16.47 9.92 -56.28
C ALA A 365 17.38 9.97 -57.54
N GLY A 366 17.16 9.06 -58.49
CA GLY A 366 17.91 9.01 -59.75
C GLY A 366 19.28 8.35 -59.68
N LYS A 367 19.68 7.80 -58.52
CA LYS A 367 20.94 7.09 -58.32
C LYS A 367 20.67 5.63 -57.93
N LEU A 368 21.47 4.71 -58.47
CA LEU A 368 21.30 3.26 -58.29
C LEU A 368 22.12 2.81 -57.06
N TYR A 369 21.48 2.13 -56.12
CA TYR A 369 22.05 1.66 -54.86
C TYR A 369 21.93 0.14 -54.75
N ASN A 370 22.97 -0.52 -54.25
CA ASN A 370 23.01 -1.97 -54.10
C ASN A 370 22.90 -2.34 -52.63
N ALA A 371 21.88 -3.09 -52.26
CA ALA A 371 21.78 -3.78 -50.97
C ALA A 371 22.29 -5.21 -51.14
N THR A 372 23.25 -5.61 -50.31
CA THR A 372 23.85 -6.94 -50.38
C THR A 372 23.65 -7.69 -49.08
N ASN A 373 23.29 -8.98 -49.17
CA ASN A 373 23.25 -9.88 -48.02
C ASN A 373 24.17 -11.08 -48.27
N THR A 374 25.12 -11.31 -47.37
CA THR A 374 26.11 -12.38 -47.50
C THR A 374 25.86 -13.45 -46.46
N ILE A 375 25.65 -14.69 -46.90
CA ILE A 375 25.55 -15.88 -46.05
C ILE A 375 26.82 -16.71 -46.19
N GLN A 376 27.33 -17.24 -45.08
CA GLN A 376 28.47 -18.15 -45.09
C GLN A 376 27.95 -19.59 -45.08
N VAL A 377 28.22 -20.31 -46.16
CA VAL A 377 27.88 -21.72 -46.29
C VAL A 377 29.14 -22.54 -46.06
N GLN A 378 29.07 -23.49 -45.13
CA GLN A 378 30.15 -24.43 -44.87
C GLN A 378 29.66 -25.84 -45.18
N VAL A 379 30.24 -26.45 -46.22
CA VAL A 379 29.93 -27.81 -46.67
C VAL A 379 30.96 -28.73 -46.08
N ILE A 380 30.52 -29.63 -45.19
CA ILE A 380 31.39 -30.56 -44.47
C ILE A 380 31.40 -31.88 -45.25
N GLU A 381 32.59 -32.38 -45.59
CA GLU A 381 32.76 -33.67 -46.26
C GLU A 381 32.37 -34.80 -45.29
N GLU A 382 31.57 -35.76 -45.78
CA GLU A 382 31.12 -36.91 -44.99
C GLU A 382 32.31 -37.75 -44.53
N ASP A 383 32.65 -37.65 -43.26
CA ASP A 383 33.08 -38.81 -42.50
C ASP A 383 31.89 -39.31 -41.67
N ALA A 384 31.37 -40.43 -42.14
CA ALA A 384 30.22 -41.13 -41.61
C ALA A 384 30.52 -41.72 -40.23
N GLU A 385 30.43 -40.91 -39.18
CA GLU A 385 30.23 -41.40 -37.81
C GLU A 385 29.51 -40.34 -36.94
N TYR A 386 28.23 -40.64 -36.61
CA TYR A 386 27.40 -40.07 -35.53
C TYR A 386 26.66 -38.72 -35.73
N THR A 387 25.48 -38.76 -36.35
CA THR A 387 24.28 -38.11 -35.76
C THR A 387 23.39 -39.17 -35.11
N LYS A 388 23.92 -39.89 -34.12
CA LYS A 388 23.12 -40.86 -33.35
C LYS A 388 22.29 -40.08 -32.32
N PRO A 389 20.97 -40.29 -32.24
CA PRO A 389 20.17 -39.71 -31.18
C PRO A 389 20.71 -40.10 -29.80
N THR A 390 20.85 -39.13 -28.88
CA THR A 390 21.40 -39.34 -27.54
C THR A 390 20.48 -38.83 -26.46
N ILE A 391 20.25 -39.65 -25.43
CA ILE A 391 19.51 -39.23 -24.23
C ILE A 391 20.42 -38.33 -23.35
N ILE A 392 19.90 -37.18 -22.94
CA ILE A 392 20.61 -36.18 -22.13
C ILE A 392 20.12 -36.23 -20.69
N GLY A 393 18.81 -36.10 -20.50
CA GLY A 393 18.16 -36.04 -19.19
C GLY A 393 17.55 -37.37 -18.75
N PRO A 394 17.11 -37.50 -17.49
CA PRO A 394 17.10 -36.46 -16.45
C PRO A 394 18.49 -36.08 -15.88
N ASP A 395 18.60 -34.85 -15.38
CA ASP A 395 19.83 -34.23 -14.86
C ASP A 395 20.29 -34.76 -13.49
N SER A 396 19.46 -35.56 -12.83
CA SER A 396 19.72 -36.12 -11.49
C SER A 396 19.38 -37.60 -11.43
N GLU A 397 20.25 -38.39 -10.80
CA GLU A 397 20.05 -39.84 -10.56
C GLU A 397 19.07 -40.11 -9.40
N GLU A 398 18.84 -39.11 -8.56
CA GLU A 398 17.95 -39.15 -7.42
C GLU A 398 17.06 -37.90 -7.45
N VAL A 399 15.75 -38.10 -7.24
CA VAL A 399 14.77 -37.01 -7.19
C VAL A 399 14.10 -37.03 -5.82
N GLU A 400 14.25 -35.92 -5.10
CA GLU A 400 13.63 -35.72 -3.80
C GLU A 400 12.18 -35.29 -3.93
N ILE A 401 11.28 -35.92 -3.16
CA ILE A 401 9.85 -35.65 -3.20
C ILE A 401 9.20 -35.64 -1.81
N GLU A 402 8.10 -34.89 -1.73
CA GLU A 402 7.25 -34.74 -0.55
C GLU A 402 5.95 -35.55 -0.74
N ILE A 403 5.52 -36.26 0.30
CA ILE A 403 4.30 -37.09 0.28
C ILE A 403 3.08 -36.22 0.02
N GLY A 404 2.23 -36.64 -0.93
CA GLY A 404 0.98 -35.97 -1.28
C GLY A 404 1.09 -34.77 -2.23
N LYS A 405 2.29 -34.43 -2.73
CA LYS A 405 2.47 -33.40 -3.78
C LYS A 405 2.65 -34.03 -5.16
N GLU A 406 2.12 -33.35 -6.19
CA GLU A 406 2.35 -33.73 -7.57
C GLU A 406 3.71 -33.24 -8.10
N LYS A 407 4.32 -34.02 -9.01
CA LYS A 407 5.60 -33.69 -9.64
C LYS A 407 5.63 -34.13 -11.09
N MET A 408 6.14 -33.26 -11.96
CA MET A 408 6.45 -33.59 -13.35
C MET A 408 7.97 -33.72 -13.54
N ILE A 409 8.40 -34.77 -14.23
CA ILE A 409 9.80 -35.06 -14.54
C ILE A 409 9.99 -35.08 -16.06
N ASN A 410 11.05 -34.39 -16.50
CA ASN A 410 11.36 -34.18 -17.90
C ASN A 410 12.57 -35.02 -18.31
N CYS A 411 12.47 -35.71 -19.45
CA CYS A 411 13.58 -36.41 -20.07
C CYS A 411 13.83 -35.85 -21.48
N THR A 412 15.04 -35.36 -21.70
CA THR A 412 15.44 -34.70 -22.96
C THR A 412 16.37 -35.60 -23.76
N ALA A 413 16.17 -35.67 -25.07
CA ALA A 413 17.02 -36.38 -26.02
C ALA A 413 17.41 -35.46 -27.18
N PHE A 414 18.66 -35.53 -27.62
CA PHE A 414 19.14 -34.91 -28.84
C PHE A 414 18.89 -35.85 -30.02
N LEU A 415 18.32 -35.34 -31.13
CA LEU A 415 17.92 -36.14 -32.29
C LEU A 415 18.82 -35.95 -33.52
N GLY A 416 19.59 -34.85 -33.61
CA GLY A 416 20.51 -34.58 -34.72
C GLY A 416 20.40 -33.15 -35.27
N TYR A 417 20.82 -32.97 -36.52
CA TYR A 417 20.89 -31.67 -37.22
C TYR A 417 19.94 -31.56 -38.42
N SER A 418 19.14 -32.60 -38.71
CA SER A 418 18.21 -32.64 -39.86
C SER A 418 16.77 -32.76 -39.37
N ASN A 419 15.86 -32.04 -40.04
CA ASN A 419 14.41 -32.09 -39.80
C ASN A 419 13.75 -33.39 -40.34
N ASN A 420 14.53 -34.31 -40.91
CA ASN A 420 14.06 -35.66 -41.20
C ASN A 420 13.97 -36.43 -39.87
N SER A 421 12.83 -36.31 -39.19
CA SER A 421 12.55 -37.04 -37.94
C SER A 421 12.92 -38.51 -38.11
N PRO A 422 13.98 -38.99 -37.43
CA PRO A 422 14.23 -40.42 -37.42
C PRO A 422 13.04 -41.12 -36.75
N ASN A 423 12.66 -42.31 -37.21
CA ASN A 423 11.71 -43.15 -36.47
C ASN A 423 12.35 -43.54 -35.13
N VAL A 424 12.00 -42.79 -34.09
CA VAL A 424 12.48 -42.93 -32.72
C VAL A 424 11.32 -43.27 -31.81
N SER A 425 11.49 -44.31 -30.99
CA SER A 425 10.59 -44.62 -29.89
C SER A 425 11.13 -44.00 -28.60
N PHE A 426 10.33 -43.15 -27.95
CA PHE A 426 10.72 -42.43 -26.74
C PHE A 426 9.63 -42.55 -25.67
N TYR A 427 9.95 -43.26 -24.58
CA TYR A 427 8.95 -43.68 -23.58
C TYR A 427 9.55 -43.86 -22.17
N TRP A 428 8.66 -43.90 -21.17
CA TRP A 428 9.01 -44.19 -19.78
C TRP A 428 8.65 -45.61 -19.35
N LEU A 429 9.46 -46.15 -18.43
CA LEU A 429 9.17 -47.40 -17.73
C LEU A 429 9.20 -47.14 -16.22
N HIS A 430 8.23 -47.70 -15.49
CA HIS A 430 8.22 -47.74 -14.03
C HIS A 430 8.52 -49.17 -13.57
N ASN A 431 9.61 -49.37 -12.84
CA ASN A 431 10.06 -50.69 -12.38
C ASN A 431 10.09 -51.76 -13.50
N LYS A 432 10.53 -51.35 -14.71
CA LYS A 432 10.60 -52.16 -15.95
C LYS A 432 9.24 -52.52 -16.57
N GLN A 433 8.14 -51.93 -16.11
CA GLN A 433 6.82 -52.03 -16.74
C GLN A 433 6.49 -50.76 -17.52
N TRP A 434 5.68 -50.90 -18.57
CA TRP A 434 5.18 -49.78 -19.37
C TRP A 434 4.21 -48.94 -18.55
N LEU A 435 4.32 -47.62 -18.69
CA LEU A 435 3.38 -46.68 -18.11
C LEU A 435 2.23 -46.43 -19.09
N ASP A 436 1.03 -46.29 -18.56
CA ASP A 436 -0.11 -45.84 -19.35
C ASP A 436 0.01 -44.35 -19.68
N ASN A 437 -0.63 -43.95 -20.78
CA ASN A 437 -0.75 -42.55 -21.15
C ASN A 437 -1.71 -41.82 -20.18
N CYS A 438 -1.37 -40.58 -19.81
CA CYS A 438 -2.24 -39.75 -18.99
C CYS A 438 -3.55 -39.40 -19.74
N LEU A 439 -4.63 -40.12 -19.46
CA LEU A 439 -5.96 -39.86 -20.01
C LEU A 439 -6.66 -38.74 -19.22
N ALA A 440 -7.15 -37.71 -19.91
CA ALA A 440 -7.88 -36.60 -19.30
C ALA A 440 -9.25 -36.98 -18.67
N ILE A 441 -9.68 -38.25 -18.80
CA ILE A 441 -11.08 -38.68 -18.59
C ILE A 441 -11.24 -39.58 -17.35
N THR A 442 -10.17 -40.14 -16.78
CA THR A 442 -10.26 -41.00 -15.58
C THR A 442 -9.13 -40.69 -14.59
N ASP A 443 -9.52 -40.30 -13.37
CA ASP A 443 -8.64 -39.84 -12.28
C ASP A 443 -7.87 -40.97 -11.54
N SER A 444 -7.61 -42.11 -12.21
CA SER A 444 -7.14 -43.32 -11.52
C SER A 444 -5.77 -43.85 -11.91
N VAL A 445 -5.05 -43.25 -12.87
CA VAL A 445 -3.73 -43.77 -13.30
C VAL A 445 -2.64 -42.74 -13.06
N SER A 446 -1.91 -42.92 -11.96
CA SER A 446 -0.71 -42.20 -11.57
C SER A 446 0.24 -43.22 -10.95
N PRO A 447 1.52 -43.31 -11.34
CA PRO A 447 2.22 -42.50 -12.35
C PRO A 447 1.75 -42.78 -13.79
N CYS A 448 1.82 -41.78 -14.67
CA CYS A 448 1.48 -41.91 -16.10
C CYS A 448 2.44 -41.08 -16.97
N GLU A 449 2.64 -41.48 -18.23
CA GLU A 449 3.42 -40.70 -19.19
C GLU A 449 2.52 -39.81 -20.05
N MET A 450 2.99 -38.62 -20.43
CA MET A 450 2.26 -37.76 -21.37
C MET A 450 2.33 -38.35 -22.79
N ASP A 451 1.21 -38.27 -23.52
CA ASP A 451 1.12 -38.82 -24.86
C ASP A 451 2.06 -38.08 -25.84
N GLY A 452 2.75 -38.83 -26.69
CA GLY A 452 3.77 -38.30 -27.60
C GLY A 452 5.03 -37.73 -26.91
N TYR A 453 5.90 -37.07 -27.67
CA TYR A 453 7.03 -36.28 -27.17
C TYR A 453 7.06 -34.93 -27.89
N ILE A 454 7.51 -33.89 -27.19
CA ILE A 454 7.58 -32.52 -27.71
C ILE A 454 8.93 -32.36 -28.40
N THR A 455 8.96 -31.75 -29.59
CA THR A 455 10.21 -31.47 -30.31
C THR A 455 10.48 -29.96 -30.34
N TYR A 456 11.75 -29.58 -30.23
CA TYR A 456 12.19 -28.18 -30.28
C TYR A 456 13.61 -28.05 -30.84
N ASN A 457 13.93 -26.85 -31.32
CA ASN A 457 15.20 -26.56 -32.00
C ASN A 457 16.00 -25.51 -31.22
N GLU A 458 17.29 -25.75 -31.07
CA GLU A 458 18.25 -24.73 -30.60
C GLU A 458 19.33 -24.54 -31.66
N GLY A 459 19.19 -23.47 -32.45
CA GLY A 459 20.02 -23.24 -33.63
C GLY A 459 19.82 -24.34 -34.68
N ALA A 460 20.89 -25.05 -35.04
CA ALA A 460 20.85 -26.18 -35.98
C ALA A 460 20.57 -27.54 -35.32
N LYS A 461 20.39 -27.60 -33.99
CA LYS A 461 20.21 -28.84 -33.22
C LYS A 461 18.74 -29.13 -32.93
N PHE A 462 18.31 -30.37 -33.15
CA PHE A 462 16.96 -30.86 -32.84
C PHE A 462 16.95 -31.67 -31.55
N PHE A 463 15.96 -31.40 -30.69
CA PHE A 463 15.75 -32.08 -29.41
C PHE A 463 14.32 -32.61 -29.28
N ALA A 464 14.15 -33.64 -28.46
CA ALA A 464 12.87 -34.22 -28.04
C ALA A 464 12.76 -34.24 -26.52
N LEU A 465 11.57 -33.96 -25.99
CA LEU A 465 11.24 -33.90 -24.58
C LEU A 465 10.05 -34.82 -24.29
N LYS A 466 10.24 -35.78 -23.38
CA LYS A 466 9.19 -36.70 -22.90
C LYS A 466 8.93 -36.43 -21.41
N GLN A 467 7.66 -36.29 -21.04
CA GLN A 467 7.26 -35.89 -19.69
C GLN A 467 6.57 -37.05 -18.95
N LEU A 468 6.95 -37.22 -17.69
CA LEU A 468 6.36 -38.16 -16.74
C LEU A 468 5.61 -37.37 -15.66
N TRP A 469 4.35 -37.73 -15.40
CA TRP A 469 3.52 -37.09 -14.38
C TRP A 469 3.21 -38.05 -13.24
N ILE A 470 3.54 -37.63 -12.02
CA ILE A 470 3.29 -38.36 -10.78
C ILE A 470 2.38 -37.47 -9.93
N LYS A 471 1.09 -37.82 -9.81
CA LYS A 471 0.08 -36.98 -9.12
C LYS A 471 0.05 -37.19 -7.62
N ASN A 472 0.23 -38.43 -7.16
CA ASN A 472 0.10 -38.78 -5.75
C ASN A 472 1.19 -39.77 -5.34
N PHE A 473 2.12 -39.31 -4.51
CA PHE A 473 3.20 -40.13 -3.97
C PHE A 473 2.78 -40.83 -2.68
N GLN A 474 2.84 -42.17 -2.65
CA GLN A 474 2.59 -42.99 -1.47
C GLN A 474 3.92 -43.48 -0.85
N GLU A 475 3.91 -43.90 0.43
CA GLU A 475 5.13 -44.44 1.07
C GLU A 475 5.65 -45.72 0.39
N GLU A 476 4.79 -46.45 -0.30
CA GLU A 476 5.12 -47.66 -1.07
C GLU A 476 5.97 -47.35 -2.31
N ASP A 477 5.94 -46.11 -2.80
CA ASP A 477 6.65 -45.70 -4.03
C ASP A 477 8.09 -45.20 -3.74
N ILE A 478 8.54 -45.24 -2.47
CA ILE A 478 9.89 -44.83 -2.07
C ILE A 478 10.91 -45.83 -2.66
N ASN A 479 11.97 -45.30 -3.28
CA ASN A 479 12.95 -46.06 -4.07
C ASN A 479 12.40 -46.70 -5.36
N SER A 480 11.20 -46.32 -5.82
CA SER A 480 10.73 -46.72 -7.16
C SER A 480 11.67 -46.23 -8.25
N ILE A 481 11.92 -47.07 -9.24
CA ILE A 481 12.89 -46.82 -10.32
C ILE A 481 12.13 -46.42 -11.58
N TYR A 482 12.44 -45.24 -12.10
CA TYR A 482 11.89 -44.75 -13.37
C TYR A 482 12.98 -44.72 -14.42
N THR A 483 12.69 -45.30 -15.58
CA THR A 483 13.65 -45.42 -16.69
C THR A 483 13.10 -44.71 -17.92
N CYS A 484 13.81 -43.69 -18.38
CA CYS A 484 13.54 -43.05 -19.66
C CYS A 484 14.32 -43.81 -20.75
N THR A 485 13.65 -44.20 -21.84
CA THR A 485 14.24 -45.04 -22.90
C THR A 485 14.09 -44.41 -24.27
N LEU A 486 15.20 -44.27 -24.99
CA LEU A 486 15.28 -43.79 -26.36
C LEU A 486 15.78 -44.92 -27.26
N SER A 487 14.96 -45.34 -28.23
CA SER A 487 15.34 -46.36 -29.20
C SER A 487 15.11 -45.86 -30.63
N THR A 488 16.00 -46.22 -31.54
CA THR A 488 15.97 -45.77 -32.94
C THR A 488 15.91 -47.00 -33.84
N ALA A 489 15.15 -46.96 -34.93
CA ALA A 489 14.97 -48.10 -35.85
C ALA A 489 16.27 -48.71 -36.42
N LYS A 490 17.40 -47.98 -36.36
CA LYS A 490 18.73 -48.42 -36.86
C LYS A 490 19.73 -48.84 -35.76
N SER A 491 19.38 -48.75 -34.48
CA SER A 491 20.27 -49.07 -33.34
C SER A 491 19.80 -50.35 -32.65
N THR A 492 20.70 -51.30 -32.42
CA THR A 492 20.43 -52.54 -31.68
C THR A 492 20.32 -52.33 -30.16
N ASN A 493 20.87 -51.24 -29.63
CA ASN A 493 20.81 -50.90 -28.20
C ASN A 493 19.99 -49.63 -27.99
N ALA A 494 18.96 -49.71 -27.14
CA ALA A 494 18.23 -48.56 -26.63
C ALA A 494 19.08 -47.82 -25.58
N GLN A 495 19.07 -46.50 -25.62
CA GLN A 495 19.71 -45.69 -24.59
C GLN A 495 18.72 -45.47 -23.45
N THR A 496 19.19 -45.66 -22.22
CA THR A 496 18.36 -45.50 -21.02
C THR A 496 19.03 -44.61 -20.00
N LYS A 497 18.22 -43.81 -19.32
CA LYS A 497 18.60 -43.06 -18.11
C LYS A 497 17.59 -43.39 -17.01
N THR A 498 18.10 -43.73 -15.83
CA THR A 498 17.28 -44.09 -14.67
C THR A 498 17.42 -43.08 -13.56
N PHE A 499 16.35 -42.85 -12.82
CA PHE A 499 16.41 -42.16 -11.53
C PHE A 499 15.58 -42.88 -10.47
N THR A 500 15.89 -42.59 -9.21
CA THR A 500 15.17 -43.14 -8.05
C THR A 500 14.52 -42.03 -7.24
N LEU A 501 13.36 -42.35 -6.64
CA LEU A 501 12.65 -41.42 -5.75
C LEU A 501 13.16 -41.54 -4.31
N LYS A 502 13.51 -40.40 -3.71
CA LYS A 502 13.85 -40.31 -2.28
C LYS A 502 12.89 -39.39 -1.54
N LYS A 503 12.53 -39.79 -0.32
CA LYS A 503 11.77 -38.94 0.61
C LYS A 503 12.68 -37.83 1.13
N VAL A 504 12.25 -36.58 1.04
CA VAL A 504 12.92 -35.46 1.71
C VAL A 504 13.04 -35.80 3.20
N LYS A 505 14.27 -35.82 3.74
CA LYS A 505 14.45 -35.85 5.19
C LYS A 505 13.86 -34.56 5.74
N SER A 506 12.81 -34.67 6.55
CA SER A 506 12.41 -33.55 7.40
C SER A 506 13.65 -33.15 8.19
N SER A 507 14.21 -31.98 7.89
CA SER A 507 15.22 -31.38 8.75
C SER A 507 14.58 -31.26 10.13
N ASP A 508 15.03 -32.06 11.08
CA ASP A 508 14.80 -31.79 12.49
C ASP A 508 15.11 -30.30 12.69
N VAL A 509 14.10 -29.59 13.24
CA VAL A 509 14.13 -28.14 13.46
C VAL A 509 15.51 -27.77 14.01
N SER A 510 16.25 -26.94 13.27
CA SER A 510 17.64 -26.66 13.58
C SER A 510 17.77 -26.17 15.03
N GLN A 511 18.82 -26.59 15.72
CA GLN A 511 19.13 -26.16 17.10
C GLN A 511 19.17 -24.62 17.24
N TYR A 512 19.41 -23.91 16.13
CA TYR A 512 19.32 -22.47 16.03
C TYR A 512 17.89 -21.92 16.11
N THR A 513 16.91 -22.61 15.51
CA THR A 513 15.49 -22.21 15.57
C THR A 513 14.91 -22.37 16.98
N PHE A 514 15.29 -23.43 17.70
CA PHE A 514 14.88 -23.65 19.09
C PHE A 514 15.51 -22.64 20.07
N THR A 515 16.80 -22.36 19.93
CA THR A 515 17.51 -21.37 20.76
C THR A 515 17.02 -19.94 20.49
N THR A 516 16.76 -19.59 19.23
CA THR A 516 16.18 -18.30 18.86
C THR A 516 14.75 -18.16 19.39
N GLY A 517 13.93 -19.22 19.31
CA GLY A 517 12.58 -19.24 19.88
C GLY A 517 12.56 -19.05 21.41
N MET A 518 13.49 -19.69 22.13
CA MET A 518 13.63 -19.55 23.59
C MET A 518 14.09 -18.14 23.99
N ILE A 519 15.01 -17.53 23.24
CA ILE A 519 15.46 -16.16 23.49
C ILE A 519 14.31 -15.17 23.25
N MET A 520 13.53 -15.34 22.17
CA MET A 520 12.37 -14.49 21.90
C MET A 520 11.26 -14.66 22.95
N ALA A 521 11.01 -15.88 23.43
CA ALA A 521 10.03 -16.13 24.48
C ALA A 521 10.37 -15.47 25.82
N ILE A 522 11.66 -15.19 26.10
CA ILE A 522 12.13 -14.50 27.30
C ILE A 522 12.22 -12.98 27.08
N LEU A 523 12.65 -12.53 25.90
CA LEU A 523 12.78 -11.11 25.59
C LEU A 523 11.42 -10.42 25.37
N CYS A 524 10.43 -11.10 24.79
CA CYS A 524 9.08 -10.56 24.62
C CYS A 524 8.41 -10.11 25.94
N PRO A 525 8.34 -10.94 27.01
CA PRO A 525 7.77 -10.51 28.27
C PRO A 525 8.60 -9.42 28.97
N LEU A 526 9.93 -9.44 28.84
CA LEU A 526 10.80 -8.36 29.34
C LEU A 526 10.52 -7.04 28.61
N GLY A 527 10.38 -7.08 27.28
CA GLY A 527 10.00 -5.92 26.48
C GLY A 527 8.62 -5.39 26.85
N ALA A 528 7.64 -6.28 27.02
CA ALA A 528 6.29 -5.91 27.47
C ALA A 528 6.31 -5.25 28.86
N LEU A 529 7.10 -5.76 29.81
CA LEU A 529 7.29 -5.15 31.13
C LEU A 529 7.90 -3.75 31.03
N VAL A 530 8.91 -3.56 30.19
CA VAL A 530 9.51 -2.23 29.96
C VAL A 530 8.49 -1.27 29.35
N VAL A 531 7.69 -1.71 28.37
CA VAL A 531 6.63 -0.89 27.78
C VAL A 531 5.58 -0.52 28.82
N ILE A 532 5.14 -1.46 29.68
CA ILE A 532 4.20 -1.17 30.77
C ILE A 532 4.79 -0.13 31.73
N ILE A 533 6.06 -0.29 32.13
CA ILE A 533 6.75 0.66 33.00
C ILE A 533 6.80 2.05 32.34
N LEU A 534 7.16 2.13 31.06
CA LEU A 534 7.19 3.39 30.31
C LEU A 534 5.79 4.01 30.21
N CYS A 535 4.75 3.22 29.95
CA CYS A 535 3.36 3.68 29.94
C CYS A 535 2.92 4.24 31.30
N VAL A 536 3.33 3.63 32.41
CA VAL A 536 3.01 4.11 33.76
C VAL A 536 3.79 5.39 34.08
N VAL A 537 5.08 5.45 33.75
CA VAL A 537 5.94 6.63 34.01
C VAL A 537 5.48 7.84 33.20
N PHE A 538 5.18 7.65 31.91
CA PHE A 538 4.78 8.71 30.99
C PHE A 538 3.27 8.85 30.84
N ARG A 539 2.46 8.30 31.77
CA ARG A 539 0.99 8.32 31.71
C ARG A 539 0.39 9.70 31.48
N VAL A 540 1.00 10.76 32.03
CA VAL A 540 0.51 12.15 31.91
C VAL A 540 0.82 12.67 30.51
N GLU A 541 2.05 12.51 30.04
CA GLU A 541 2.48 12.88 28.70
C GLU A 541 1.70 12.14 27.60
N LEU A 542 1.53 10.82 27.75
CA LEU A 542 0.76 9.99 26.81
C LEU A 542 -0.70 10.42 26.75
N ALA A 543 -1.33 10.68 27.90
CA ALA A 543 -2.72 11.13 27.94
C ALA A 543 -2.91 12.53 27.34
N LEU A 544 -1.98 13.46 27.59
CA LEU A 544 -2.02 14.80 26.99
C LEU A 544 -1.82 14.73 25.46
N THR A 545 -0.85 13.93 25.00
CA THR A 545 -0.59 13.75 23.56
C THR A 545 -1.76 13.07 22.86
N TYR A 546 -2.37 12.07 23.50
CA TYR A 546 -3.59 11.44 23.00
C TYR A 546 -4.75 12.43 22.90
N ARG A 547 -4.95 13.32 23.89
CA ARG A 547 -5.98 14.38 23.82
C ARG A 547 -5.72 15.35 22.66
N ASP A 548 -4.45 15.72 22.43
CA ASP A 548 -4.06 16.59 21.33
C ASP A 548 -4.26 15.92 19.95
N LEU A 549 -4.03 14.60 19.84
CA LEU A 549 -4.24 13.81 18.61
C LEU A 549 -5.71 13.45 18.33
N ALA A 550 -6.47 13.06 19.36
CA ALA A 550 -7.81 12.52 19.22
C ALA A 550 -8.89 13.60 18.93
N ALA A 551 -8.52 14.88 18.89
CA ALA A 551 -9.40 16.03 18.66
C ALA A 551 -10.67 16.06 19.53
N LYS A 552 -10.69 15.33 20.66
CA LYS A 552 -11.86 15.17 21.51
C LYS A 552 -11.96 16.37 22.45
N ASP A 553 -12.97 17.20 22.23
CA ASP A 553 -13.27 18.35 23.07
C ASP A 553 -14.45 18.05 24.00
N GLU A 554 -14.19 17.94 25.30
CA GLU A 554 -15.21 17.70 26.33
C GLU A 554 -16.05 18.96 26.61
N THR A 555 -15.69 20.12 26.06
CA THR A 555 -16.36 21.40 26.30
C THR A 555 -17.50 21.68 25.32
N LEU A 556 -17.66 20.87 24.27
CA LEU A 556 -18.71 21.03 23.27
C LEU A 556 -20.04 20.39 23.74
N GLY A 557 -21.09 21.21 23.91
CA GLY A 557 -22.47 20.75 24.06
C GLY A 557 -22.97 20.48 25.49
N ASP A 558 -22.21 20.81 26.54
CA ASP A 558 -22.60 20.58 27.95
C ASP A 558 -23.32 21.77 28.63
N GLY A 559 -23.48 22.90 27.93
CA GLY A 559 -24.13 24.11 28.44
C GLY A 559 -23.36 24.88 29.52
N LYS A 560 -22.10 24.51 29.81
CA LYS A 560 -21.25 25.20 30.80
C LYS A 560 -20.47 26.34 30.14
N ILE A 561 -20.42 27.49 30.81
CA ILE A 561 -19.80 28.71 30.27
C ILE A 561 -18.30 28.75 30.57
N TYR A 562 -17.87 28.18 31.70
CA TYR A 562 -16.50 28.26 32.20
C TYR A 562 -15.85 26.88 32.31
N ASP A 563 -14.57 26.82 31.96
CA ASP A 563 -13.75 25.60 32.09
C ASP A 563 -13.33 25.37 33.54
N ALA A 564 -13.11 26.45 34.30
CA ALA A 564 -12.89 26.37 35.74
C ALA A 564 -13.29 27.66 36.47
N PHE A 565 -13.80 27.52 37.69
CA PHE A 565 -13.93 28.59 38.67
C PHE A 565 -12.69 28.60 39.57
N VAL A 566 -12.08 29.77 39.80
CA VAL A 566 -10.87 29.89 40.65
C VAL A 566 -11.22 30.54 41.97
N SER A 567 -11.02 29.80 43.06
CA SER A 567 -11.16 30.27 44.43
C SER A 567 -9.77 30.55 45.03
N TYR A 568 -9.59 31.80 45.47
CA TYR A 568 -8.38 32.32 46.11
C TYR A 568 -8.77 33.32 47.20
N LEU A 569 -7.83 33.65 48.10
CA LEU A 569 -8.09 34.59 49.18
C LEU A 569 -8.30 36.02 48.66
N LYS A 570 -9.44 36.62 49.03
CA LYS A 570 -9.87 37.95 48.60
C LYS A 570 -9.31 39.11 49.45
N ASP A 571 -9.13 38.91 50.75
CA ASP A 571 -8.77 39.98 51.70
C ASP A 571 -7.34 39.81 52.23
N CYS A 572 -6.36 40.49 51.64
CA CYS A 572 -4.99 40.59 52.18
C CYS A 572 -4.52 42.05 52.19
N ILE A 573 -4.56 42.68 53.36
CA ILE A 573 -3.97 43.99 53.67
C ILE A 573 -2.94 43.75 54.80
N PRO A 574 -1.67 44.16 54.71
CA PRO A 574 -1.09 45.18 53.82
C PRO A 574 -0.04 44.66 52.80
N ILE A 575 0.14 43.34 52.66
CA ILE A 575 1.09 42.76 51.71
C ILE A 575 0.34 41.72 50.88
N CYS A 576 -0.18 42.11 49.72
CA CYS A 576 -0.65 41.14 48.73
C CYS A 576 0.57 40.33 48.26
N GLY A 577 0.73 39.13 48.82
CA GLY A 577 1.85 38.24 48.52
C GLY A 577 1.84 37.74 47.07
N GLU A 578 2.94 37.09 46.69
CA GLU A 578 3.15 36.44 45.38
C GLU A 578 1.98 35.53 44.94
N GLU A 579 1.18 35.04 45.90
CA GLU A 579 -0.03 34.24 45.73
C GLU A 579 -1.15 34.93 44.94
N ARG A 580 -1.40 36.22 45.20
CA ARG A 580 -2.45 36.98 44.49
C ARG A 580 -2.06 37.22 43.05
N VAL A 581 -0.80 37.58 42.81
CA VAL A 581 -0.20 37.72 41.47
C VAL A 581 -0.27 36.39 40.73
N PHE A 582 0.00 35.28 41.41
CA PHE A 582 -0.15 33.96 40.81
C PHE A 582 -1.60 33.66 40.38
N ALA A 583 -2.58 33.93 41.24
CA ALA A 583 -4.00 33.63 41.00
C ALA A 583 -4.64 34.51 39.90
N LEU A 584 -4.28 35.79 39.85
CA LEU A 584 -4.89 36.78 38.97
C LEU A 584 -4.13 37.00 37.66
N ASP A 585 -2.80 36.88 37.67
CA ASP A 585 -1.98 37.17 36.49
C ASP A 585 -1.39 35.91 35.87
N ILE A 586 -0.63 35.12 36.64
CA ILE A 586 0.15 33.99 36.08
C ILE A 586 -0.76 32.85 35.62
N LEU A 587 -1.70 32.45 36.48
CA LEU A 587 -2.60 31.32 36.23
C LEU A 587 -3.54 31.58 35.04
N PRO A 588 -4.25 32.73 34.95
CA PRO A 588 -5.12 33.02 33.81
C PRO A 588 -4.34 33.23 32.53
N LYS A 589 -3.21 33.96 32.54
CA LYS A 589 -2.38 34.17 31.36
C LYS A 589 -1.93 32.85 30.71
N ILE A 590 -1.56 31.86 31.51
CA ILE A 590 -1.11 30.57 30.98
C ILE A 590 -2.30 29.70 30.56
N LEU A 591 -3.35 29.58 31.37
CA LEU A 591 -4.49 28.73 31.04
C LEU A 591 -5.35 29.28 29.90
N GLU A 592 -5.59 30.60 29.86
CA GLU A 592 -6.45 31.25 28.86
C GLU A 592 -5.69 31.51 27.54
N GLU A 593 -4.49 32.12 27.58
CA GLU A 593 -3.77 32.48 26.35
C GLU A 593 -3.01 31.31 25.71
N HIS A 594 -2.40 30.42 26.52
CA HIS A 594 -1.55 29.35 26.00
C HIS A 594 -2.27 28.01 25.85
N PHE A 595 -3.25 27.72 26.71
CA PHE A 595 -4.01 26.47 26.68
C PHE A 595 -5.48 26.65 26.25
N GLY A 596 -5.92 27.89 26.00
CA GLY A 596 -7.23 28.19 25.43
C GLY A 596 -8.41 27.95 26.38
N TYR A 597 -8.19 27.79 27.69
CA TYR A 597 -9.28 27.62 28.67
C TYR A 597 -10.00 28.95 28.96
N LYS A 598 -11.22 28.88 29.49
CA LYS A 598 -11.96 30.05 29.98
C LYS A 598 -12.16 29.95 31.48
N LEU A 599 -11.51 30.82 32.26
CA LEU A 599 -11.63 30.82 33.72
C LEU A 599 -12.70 31.82 34.18
N CYS A 600 -13.36 31.50 35.29
CA CYS A 600 -14.20 32.43 36.04
C CYS A 600 -13.43 32.93 37.26
N LEU A 601 -13.15 34.23 37.30
CA LEU A 601 -12.47 34.90 38.40
C LEU A 601 -13.45 35.83 39.11
N PHE A 602 -13.50 35.74 40.44
CA PHE A 602 -14.43 36.52 41.27
C PHE A 602 -14.32 38.04 41.01
N GLU A 603 -13.11 38.61 40.97
CA GLU A 603 -12.88 40.06 40.82
C GLU A 603 -13.13 40.60 39.39
N ARG A 604 -13.11 39.73 38.37
CA ARG A 604 -13.22 40.11 36.95
C ARG A 604 -14.63 39.88 36.40
N ASP A 605 -15.22 38.75 36.75
CA ASP A 605 -16.39 38.21 36.03
C ASP A 605 -17.71 38.35 36.84
N ILE A 606 -17.64 38.81 38.11
CA ILE A 606 -18.80 39.04 38.97
C ILE A 606 -19.04 40.56 39.13
N SER A 607 -20.24 41.02 38.76
CA SER A 607 -20.58 42.45 38.79
C SER A 607 -20.83 42.97 40.22
N PRO A 608 -20.32 44.15 40.61
CA PRO A 608 -20.58 44.71 41.93
C PRO A 608 -22.03 45.20 42.03
N GLY A 609 -22.88 44.50 42.80
CA GLY A 609 -24.26 44.92 43.08
C GLY A 609 -25.31 43.84 43.43
N GLY A 610 -24.98 42.55 43.34
CA GLY A 610 -25.88 41.42 43.67
C GLY A 610 -25.70 40.84 45.08
N ALA A 611 -26.66 40.02 45.53
CA ALA A 611 -26.58 39.29 46.80
C ALA A 611 -25.48 38.21 46.70
N ILE A 612 -24.34 38.50 47.35
CA ILE A 612 -23.00 37.90 47.15
C ILE A 612 -22.93 36.36 47.23
N VAL A 613 -23.91 35.68 47.83
CA VAL A 613 -23.83 34.24 48.12
C VAL A 613 -24.52 33.36 47.06
N ASP A 614 -25.69 33.76 46.55
CA ASP A 614 -26.43 32.99 45.55
C ASP A 614 -25.78 33.09 44.16
N ASP A 615 -25.12 34.22 43.88
CA ASP A 615 -24.43 34.46 42.60
C ASP A 615 -23.20 33.54 42.44
N VAL A 616 -22.37 33.35 43.49
CA VAL A 616 -21.17 32.48 43.45
C VAL A 616 -21.53 31.02 43.19
N GLN A 617 -22.61 30.54 43.80
CA GLN A 617 -23.14 29.19 43.56
C GLN A 617 -23.48 28.96 42.09
N SER A 618 -24.09 29.96 41.43
CA SER A 618 -24.44 29.89 40.01
C SER A 618 -23.20 29.83 39.10
N PHE A 619 -22.12 30.54 39.46
CA PHE A 619 -20.85 30.51 38.72
C PHE A 619 -20.10 29.19 38.89
N ILE A 620 -20.13 28.61 40.10
CA ILE A 620 -19.62 27.25 40.34
C ILE A 620 -20.42 26.24 39.52
N ASP A 621 -21.74 26.36 39.49
CA ASP A 621 -22.60 25.48 38.68
C ASP A 621 -22.38 25.70 37.18
N GLY A 622 -22.00 26.91 36.74
CA GLY A 622 -21.61 27.21 35.37
C GLY A 622 -20.22 26.71 34.95
N SER A 623 -19.45 26.11 35.87
CA SER A 623 -18.04 25.74 35.69
C SER A 623 -17.81 24.22 35.67
N ARG A 624 -16.85 23.75 34.86
CA ARG A 624 -16.50 22.32 34.75
C ARG A 624 -15.54 21.84 35.84
N ARG A 625 -14.76 22.74 36.42
CA ARG A 625 -13.76 22.48 37.47
C ARG A 625 -13.81 23.57 38.53
N LEU A 626 -13.46 23.21 39.76
CA LEU A 626 -13.23 24.15 40.85
C LEU A 626 -11.74 24.13 41.20
N ILE A 627 -11.01 25.21 40.91
CA ILE A 627 -9.60 25.36 41.28
C ILE A 627 -9.53 26.09 42.62
N ILE A 628 -8.85 25.50 43.59
CA ILE A 628 -8.63 26.08 44.92
C ILE A 628 -7.14 26.31 45.10
N ILE A 629 -6.73 27.55 45.38
CA ILE A 629 -5.33 27.91 45.59
C ILE A 629 -5.06 27.98 47.10
N LEU A 630 -4.39 26.96 47.62
CA LEU A 630 -4.06 26.86 49.04
C LEU A 630 -2.82 27.66 49.39
N SER A 631 -3.01 28.66 50.25
CA SER A 631 -2.05 29.68 50.67
C SER A 631 -2.12 29.93 52.19
N LYS A 632 -1.06 30.49 52.80
CA LYS A 632 -0.97 30.67 54.27
C LYS A 632 -2.14 31.45 54.88
N ASN A 633 -2.70 32.39 54.13
CA ASN A 633 -3.73 33.29 54.60
C ASN A 633 -5.16 32.87 54.19
N TYR A 634 -5.34 31.72 53.53
CA TYR A 634 -6.61 31.27 52.97
C TYR A 634 -7.73 31.07 54.03
N VAL A 635 -7.36 30.95 55.31
CA VAL A 635 -8.28 30.68 56.44
C VAL A 635 -8.70 32.00 57.10
N SER A 636 -9.64 32.73 56.47
CA SER A 636 -10.40 33.80 57.12
C SER A 636 -11.90 33.51 57.04
N ASP A 637 -12.67 33.91 58.06
CA ASP A 637 -14.07 33.50 58.29
C ASP A 637 -15.03 33.71 57.10
N LYS A 638 -14.72 34.62 56.17
CA LYS A 638 -15.58 34.94 55.02
C LYS A 638 -15.36 34.03 53.80
N VAL A 639 -14.16 33.46 53.65
CA VAL A 639 -13.78 32.58 52.51
C VAL A 639 -14.07 31.10 52.80
N MET A 640 -14.17 30.74 54.09
CA MET A 640 -14.49 29.37 54.52
C MET A 640 -15.87 28.89 54.01
N PHE A 641 -16.87 29.78 53.97
CA PHE A 641 -18.22 29.43 53.49
C PHE A 641 -18.24 29.05 52.00
N GLU A 642 -17.50 29.78 51.16
CA GLU A 642 -17.38 29.50 49.71
C GLU A 642 -16.64 28.17 49.47
N LEU A 643 -15.61 27.91 50.27
CA LEU A 643 -14.87 26.65 50.26
C LEU A 643 -15.75 25.47 50.66
N GLU A 644 -16.50 25.57 51.76
CA GLU A 644 -17.37 24.50 52.27
C GLU A 644 -18.50 24.15 51.29
N ALA A 645 -19.11 25.15 50.67
CA ALA A 645 -20.15 24.95 49.66
C ALA A 645 -19.62 24.24 48.39
N GLY A 646 -18.48 24.69 47.86
CA GLY A 646 -17.82 24.07 46.71
C GLY A 646 -17.35 22.64 47.00
N LEU A 647 -16.85 22.40 48.22
CA LEU A 647 -16.36 21.11 48.66
C LEU A 647 -17.51 20.11 48.93
N HIS A 648 -18.64 20.56 49.48
CA HIS A 648 -19.86 19.76 49.61
C HIS A 648 -20.37 19.29 48.24
N LYS A 649 -20.48 20.19 47.26
CA LYS A 649 -20.93 19.84 45.89
C LYS A 649 -19.97 18.87 45.18
N ALA A 650 -18.68 18.95 45.47
CA ALA A 650 -17.69 18.09 44.83
C ALA A 650 -17.53 16.71 45.46
N LEU A 651 -17.50 16.64 46.80
CA LEU A 651 -17.25 15.38 47.51
C LEU A 651 -18.53 14.60 47.79
N VAL A 652 -19.62 15.29 48.13
CA VAL A 652 -20.90 14.69 48.48
C VAL A 652 -21.78 14.54 47.24
N GLU A 653 -21.99 15.63 46.49
CA GLU A 653 -22.90 15.61 45.32
C GLU A 653 -22.22 15.14 44.02
N ARG A 654 -20.88 15.08 43.97
CA ARG A 654 -20.05 14.72 42.80
C ARG A 654 -20.35 15.52 41.52
N LYS A 655 -20.88 16.75 41.66
CA LYS A 655 -21.30 17.59 40.52
C LYS A 655 -20.15 18.32 39.82
N ILE A 656 -19.05 18.56 40.53
CA ILE A 656 -17.87 19.27 40.01
C ILE A 656 -16.59 18.61 40.50
N LYS A 657 -15.54 18.59 39.66
CA LYS A 657 -14.21 18.08 40.06
C LYS A 657 -13.35 19.21 40.62
N VAL A 658 -12.76 18.99 41.79
CA VAL A 658 -11.86 19.95 42.46
C VAL A 658 -10.42 19.74 42.01
N ILE A 659 -9.69 20.84 41.83
CA ILE A 659 -8.25 20.87 41.62
C ILE A 659 -7.65 21.73 42.71
N LEU A 660 -6.87 21.13 43.60
CA LEU A 660 -6.17 21.82 44.67
C LEU A 660 -4.76 22.19 44.21
N ILE A 661 -4.45 23.48 44.19
CA ILE A 661 -3.11 24.00 43.94
C ILE A 661 -2.46 24.28 45.30
N GLU A 662 -1.46 23.50 45.66
CA GLU A 662 -0.61 23.75 46.82
C GLU A 662 0.41 24.82 46.44
N TYR A 663 0.13 26.10 46.77
CA TYR A 663 1.10 27.18 46.60
C TYR A 663 2.20 27.14 47.67
N MET A 664 1.84 26.67 48.87
CA MET A 664 2.73 26.34 49.99
C MET A 664 2.50 24.91 50.50
N PRO A 665 3.49 24.26 51.14
CA PRO A 665 3.34 22.88 51.64
C PRO A 665 2.29 22.78 52.76
N ILE A 666 1.43 21.76 52.67
CA ILE A 666 0.29 21.49 53.58
C ILE A 666 0.72 21.32 55.05
N SER A 667 1.97 20.94 55.31
CA SER A 667 2.53 20.77 56.67
C SER A 667 2.50 22.03 57.54
N ASP A 668 2.27 23.20 56.94
CA ASP A 668 2.15 24.48 57.65
C ASP A 668 0.71 24.79 58.11
N PHE A 669 -0.27 23.90 57.83
CA PHE A 669 -1.69 24.14 58.09
C PHE A 669 -2.30 23.10 59.06
N ASN A 670 -2.56 23.51 60.30
CA ASN A 670 -3.20 22.66 61.33
C ASN A 670 -4.73 22.76 61.36
N PHE A 671 -5.36 23.50 60.42
CA PHE A 671 -6.77 23.91 60.48
C PHE A 671 -7.54 23.64 59.17
N LEU A 672 -7.08 22.74 58.30
CA LEU A 672 -7.80 22.41 57.07
C LEU A 672 -8.99 21.48 57.38
N PRO A 673 -10.13 21.63 56.68
CA PRO A 673 -11.23 20.68 56.77
C PRO A 673 -10.79 19.25 56.39
N ASP A 674 -11.16 18.25 57.19
CA ASP A 674 -10.86 16.82 56.95
C ASP A 674 -11.27 16.34 55.54
N SER A 675 -12.29 16.98 54.98
CA SER A 675 -12.80 16.73 53.63
C SER A 675 -11.78 17.00 52.52
N LEU A 676 -10.82 17.91 52.70
CA LEU A 676 -9.73 18.14 51.73
C LEU A 676 -8.67 17.03 51.74
N GLU A 677 -8.51 16.31 52.87
CA GLU A 677 -7.59 15.17 52.94
C GLU A 677 -8.08 13.98 52.09
N LEU A 678 -9.40 13.84 51.96
CA LEU A 678 -10.07 12.80 51.17
C LEU A 678 -9.89 12.94 49.65
N LEU A 679 -9.38 14.08 49.17
CA LEU A 679 -9.08 14.28 47.76
C LEU A 679 -7.94 13.35 47.30
N SER A 680 -8.12 12.70 46.15
CA SER A 680 -7.07 11.83 45.61
C SER A 680 -5.86 12.62 45.14
N SER A 681 -4.69 11.98 45.13
CA SER A 681 -3.42 12.61 44.74
C SER A 681 -3.39 13.16 43.31
N SER A 682 -4.28 12.71 42.43
CA SER A 682 -4.43 13.23 41.06
C SER A 682 -5.05 14.62 41.01
N HIS A 683 -5.76 15.03 42.05
CA HIS A 683 -6.44 16.33 42.15
C HIS A 683 -5.58 17.38 42.90
N ARG A 684 -4.36 17.02 43.32
CA ARG A 684 -3.40 17.92 43.98
C ARG A 684 -2.24 18.28 43.06
N VAL A 685 -2.02 19.57 42.83
CA VAL A 685 -0.95 20.10 41.98
C VAL A 685 -0.05 21.01 42.82
N LYS A 686 1.27 20.74 42.83
CA LYS A 686 2.21 21.45 43.72
C LYS A 686 2.99 22.53 42.99
N TRP A 687 2.86 23.78 43.42
CA TRP A 687 3.71 24.88 42.96
C TRP A 687 5.09 24.78 43.63
N LYS A 688 6.16 24.95 42.85
CA LYS A 688 7.55 24.85 43.32
C LYS A 688 8.35 26.10 42.91
N GLY A 689 7.73 27.27 42.98
CA GLY A 689 8.33 28.55 42.61
C GLY A 689 8.93 28.51 41.19
N GLU A 690 10.19 28.89 41.06
CA GLU A 690 10.90 28.96 39.77
C GLU A 690 10.90 27.65 38.97
N LYS A 691 10.91 26.49 39.64
CA LYS A 691 10.86 25.17 38.96
C LYS A 691 9.54 24.91 38.26
N SER A 692 8.48 25.64 38.61
CA SER A 692 7.17 25.55 37.99
C SER A 692 6.95 26.57 36.87
N LEU A 693 7.80 27.61 36.75
CA LEU A 693 7.65 28.67 35.74
C LEU A 693 7.66 28.18 34.28
N PRO A 694 8.53 27.24 33.85
CA PRO A 694 8.53 26.80 32.45
C PRO A 694 7.20 26.15 32.06
N LEU A 695 6.63 26.48 30.91
CA LEU A 695 5.34 25.94 30.42
C LEU A 695 5.30 24.40 30.36
N ASN A 696 6.44 23.76 30.09
CA ASN A 696 6.59 22.31 30.06
C ASN A 696 6.88 21.68 31.45
N SER A 697 6.77 22.45 32.54
CA SER A 697 7.02 21.95 33.89
C SER A 697 6.00 20.89 34.31
N ARG A 698 6.38 20.07 35.29
CA ARG A 698 5.50 19.04 35.85
C ARG A 698 4.22 19.63 36.46
N PHE A 699 4.28 20.89 36.90
CA PHE A 699 3.14 21.62 37.43
C PHE A 699 2.06 21.83 36.36
N TRP A 700 2.41 22.49 35.25
CA TRP A 700 1.46 22.80 34.17
C TRP A 700 0.94 21.55 33.48
N LYS A 701 1.78 20.52 33.27
CA LYS A 701 1.32 19.24 32.70
C LYS A 701 0.29 18.55 33.59
N ARG A 702 0.50 18.54 34.91
CA ARG A 702 -0.47 17.95 35.86
C ARG A 702 -1.74 18.79 35.96
N LEU A 703 -1.62 20.10 35.93
CA LEU A 703 -2.77 21.00 35.91
C LEU A 703 -3.61 20.80 34.64
N ARG A 704 -2.98 20.77 33.46
CA ARG A 704 -3.63 20.48 32.16
C ARG A 704 -4.27 19.09 32.13
N TYR A 705 -3.64 18.09 32.75
CA TYR A 705 -4.21 16.75 32.86
C TYR A 705 -5.51 16.74 33.70
N ALA A 706 -5.58 17.54 34.75
CA ALA A 706 -6.76 17.69 35.62
C ALA A 706 -7.88 18.58 35.03
N MET A 707 -7.51 19.52 34.15
CA MET A 707 -8.45 20.34 33.38
C MET A 707 -9.29 19.51 32.37
N PRO A 708 -10.45 20.02 31.90
CA PRO A 708 -11.22 19.36 30.85
C PRO A 708 -10.39 19.20 29.57
N ALA A 709 -10.64 18.13 28.81
CA ALA A 709 -10.00 17.95 27.52
C ALA A 709 -10.55 19.00 26.54
N LYS A 710 -9.67 19.77 25.92
CA LYS A 710 -10.01 20.82 24.96
C LYS A 710 -9.13 20.70 23.73
N SER A 711 -9.72 20.82 22.55
CA SER A 711 -8.98 20.77 21.29
C SER A 711 -8.18 22.07 21.14
N SER A 712 -6.85 21.96 20.98
CA SER A 712 -6.00 23.14 20.77
C SER A 712 -6.16 23.62 19.33
N SER A 713 -7.10 24.53 19.06
CA SER A 713 -7.32 25.07 17.70
C SER A 713 -6.26 26.08 17.23
N MET A 714 -5.21 26.35 18.00
CA MET A 714 -4.08 27.19 17.57
C MET A 714 -2.74 26.56 17.96
N ASN A 715 -1.80 26.55 17.00
CA ASN A 715 -0.35 26.29 17.12
C ASN A 715 0.25 24.93 16.68
N ALA A 716 -0.48 24.02 16.03
CA ALA A 716 0.18 22.91 15.31
C ALA A 716 0.82 23.37 13.98
N LEU A 717 0.18 24.30 13.26
CA LEU A 717 0.67 24.85 11.98
C LEU A 717 1.82 25.88 12.13
N ALA A 718 1.96 26.52 13.29
CA ALA A 718 3.01 27.53 13.52
C ALA A 718 4.36 26.92 13.95
N TYR A 719 4.35 25.73 14.57
CA TYR A 719 5.57 25.02 14.98
C TYR A 719 6.29 24.40 13.79
N PHE A 720 5.57 23.82 12.82
CA PHE A 720 6.16 23.28 11.59
C PHE A 720 6.72 24.36 10.65
N ARG A 721 6.17 25.59 10.65
CA ARG A 721 6.70 26.69 9.85
C ARG A 721 8.04 27.26 10.34
N ARG A 722 8.44 27.04 11.59
CA ARG A 722 9.71 27.57 12.14
C ARG A 722 10.90 26.60 12.07
N LEU A 723 10.69 25.35 11.67
CA LEU A 723 11.77 24.37 11.46
C LEU A 723 12.31 24.36 10.02
N HIS A 724 11.66 25.06 9.09
CA HIS A 724 12.10 25.20 7.69
C HIS A 724 12.79 26.53 7.36
N SER A 725 13.16 27.34 8.37
CA SER A 725 13.92 28.59 8.15
C SER A 725 15.22 28.67 8.96
N ARG A 726 15.93 27.55 9.12
CA ARG A 726 17.33 27.55 9.53
C ARG A 726 18.15 26.57 8.70
#